data_AF-A0A318H5P1-F1
#
_entry.id   AF-A0A318H5P1-F1
#
_cell.length_a   1.000
_cell.length_b   1.000
_cell.length_c   1.000
_cell.angle_alpha   90.00
_cell.angle_beta   90.00
_cell.angle_gamma   90.00
#
_symmetry.space_group_name_H-M   'P 1'
#
loop_
_entity.id
_entity.type
_entity.pdbx_description
1 polymer ?
#
loop_
_entity_poly.entity_id
_entity_poly.type
_entity_poly.pdbx_seq_one_letter_code
_entity_poly.pdbx_strand_id
1 'polypeptide(L)'
;MTSAGNDPCTPTCTVAVRALCEFTAKAGDLDLRFTPSPTALEGQEGHALVAARRGPAWQAELPLSGDFGTLRVRGRADGYDMARQRLEEIKTHRGRLDRQPANHRALHWAQLRIYGWLLCAQQGLAEVELALAYLDIGTQQETVFTERAPAAALQAHFEQRCRAYLAWAAQEALHRSDRDRSLETLRFPHPDFRPGQRPLAEAVYKGARAGRCLMAQAPTGIGKTVGTLFPLLKAMPAQRIDRVFFLTAKTSGRAMALHALETLRRSADLPLRTLELVARDKACEHPDRACHGESCPLARGFYDRLGAAREAALALPAWDRETVRALAATHTICPYYLTQELARWSDAVVGDYNHFFDSSALLHGLTATQDWRVALLVDEAHNLVDRARSMYSASLEAASLKRVRDTAPPALRLPLQRLQKRWKALLGAHPEDHQLLAEAPEALLQALQQAHSAIHEHLAEHPTEVDADLQGFLLDTLALTRLAESDGPHSLWDLTRSGLAVTLCLRNVVPAGFLAPRWAAAHSSTLFSATLQPGHYHRELLGLPQDTAQIDVESPFDSGQLAVHIARRLSTRYKDRAASLERIADLIAQQYGERPGHYLAFFSSYDYLEQVLACVEARHPGLPLWRQSRRMSEAEQAAFLARFVPGGRGVGFAVLGGAFAEGIDLPGDRLIGAFVATLGMPQVNPVNEQMRQRIDQLLGHGFDYTYLYPGLQKVVQAAGRVIRTPQDRGVVHLLDERFARREVRALLPAWWSLDGTGGGSTPPTPPG
;
A
#
# COMPACT_ATOMS: atom_id res chain seq x y z
N MET A 1 -18.87 13.74 -52.55
CA MET A 1 -17.64 13.81 -53.35
C MET A 1 -16.49 13.28 -52.51
N THR A 2 -15.77 12.33 -53.10
CA THR A 2 -14.52 11.68 -52.66
C THR A 2 -14.53 10.94 -51.32
N SER A 3 -14.84 9.65 -51.44
CA SER A 3 -14.39 8.55 -50.58
C SER A 3 -12.90 8.64 -50.27
N ALA A 4 -12.55 8.84 -49.00
CA ALA A 4 -11.24 8.49 -48.50
C ALA A 4 -11.24 6.99 -48.18
N GLY A 5 -10.55 6.21 -49.00
CA GLY A 5 -10.29 4.80 -48.74
C GLY A 5 -9.49 4.67 -47.44
N ASN A 6 -10.03 3.93 -46.48
CA ASN A 6 -9.22 3.34 -45.42
C ASN A 6 -8.36 2.26 -46.07
N ASP A 7 -7.06 2.52 -46.21
CA ASP A 7 -6.09 1.45 -46.42
C ASP A 7 -6.20 0.46 -45.25
N PRO A 8 -6.41 -0.85 -45.50
CA PRO A 8 -6.59 -1.84 -44.44
C PRO A 8 -5.27 -2.29 -43.78
N CYS A 9 -4.13 -1.64 -44.05
CA CYS A 9 -2.81 -2.20 -43.78
C CYS A 9 -1.90 -1.36 -42.88
N THR A 10 -2.45 -0.52 -42.00
CA THR A 10 -1.67 0.14 -40.95
C THR A 10 -1.92 -0.57 -39.61
N PRO A 11 -0.90 -1.16 -38.96
CA PRO A 11 -1.10 -1.82 -37.67
C PRO A 11 -1.60 -0.81 -36.62
N THR A 12 -2.70 -1.12 -35.95
CA THR A 12 -3.36 -0.24 -34.97
C THR A 12 -2.83 -0.40 -33.55
N CYS A 13 -2.05 -1.44 -33.27
CA CYS A 13 -1.45 -1.71 -31.96
C CYS A 13 0.02 -2.13 -32.13
N THR A 14 0.90 -1.66 -31.25
CA THR A 14 2.31 -2.07 -31.23
C THR A 14 2.65 -2.73 -29.90
N VAL A 15 3.29 -3.90 -29.94
CA VAL A 15 3.75 -4.63 -28.75
C VAL A 15 5.23 -4.95 -28.86
N ALA A 16 5.94 -4.86 -27.73
CA ALA A 16 7.31 -5.33 -27.64
C ALA A 16 7.34 -6.87 -27.63
N VAL A 17 8.34 -7.48 -28.28
CA VAL A 17 8.51 -8.96 -28.28
C VAL A 17 8.50 -9.53 -26.86
N ARG A 18 9.21 -8.86 -25.92
CA ARG A 18 9.23 -9.25 -24.51
C ARG A 18 7.83 -9.27 -23.89
N ALA A 19 7.06 -8.20 -24.06
CA ALA A 19 5.70 -8.09 -23.51
C ALA A 19 4.74 -9.14 -24.11
N LEU A 20 4.86 -9.39 -25.42
CA LEU A 20 4.11 -10.45 -26.11
C LEU A 20 4.40 -11.82 -25.48
N CYS A 21 5.67 -12.15 -25.28
CA CYS A 21 6.10 -13.43 -24.71
C CYS A 21 5.71 -13.55 -23.23
N GLU A 22 5.91 -12.50 -22.43
CA GLU A 22 5.53 -12.49 -21.01
C GLU A 22 4.03 -12.72 -20.81
N PHE A 23 3.21 -12.29 -21.76
CA PHE A 23 1.75 -12.50 -21.75
C PHE A 23 1.36 -13.90 -22.24
N THR A 24 1.96 -14.37 -23.33
CA THR A 24 1.46 -15.54 -24.09
C THR A 24 2.27 -16.83 -23.92
N ALA A 25 3.49 -16.77 -23.39
CA ALA A 25 4.43 -17.88 -23.40
C ALA A 25 4.89 -18.35 -22.01
N LYS A 26 4.40 -17.74 -20.92
CA LYS A 26 4.62 -18.27 -19.56
C LYS A 26 3.97 -19.66 -19.45
N ALA A 27 4.73 -20.62 -18.93
CA ALA A 27 4.31 -22.00 -18.75
C ALA A 27 4.97 -22.60 -17.50
N GLY A 28 4.44 -23.71 -16.99
CA GLY A 28 4.97 -24.44 -15.85
C GLY A 28 4.70 -23.78 -14.50
N ASP A 29 5.63 -24.01 -13.57
CA ASP A 29 5.47 -23.65 -12.17
C ASP A 29 5.57 -22.13 -11.94
N LEU A 30 4.81 -21.65 -10.96
CA LEU A 30 5.19 -20.44 -10.24
C LEU A 30 6.43 -20.79 -9.43
N ASP A 31 7.49 -20.01 -9.59
CA ASP A 31 8.75 -20.24 -8.89
C ASP A 31 9.32 -18.93 -8.39
N LEU A 32 9.25 -18.74 -7.07
CA LEU A 32 9.80 -17.58 -6.38
C LEU A 32 10.98 -17.95 -5.49
N ARG A 33 11.64 -19.07 -5.80
CA ARG A 33 12.97 -19.33 -5.25
C ARG A 33 13.86 -18.14 -5.60
N PHE A 34 14.57 -17.67 -4.59
CA PHE A 34 15.51 -16.59 -4.77
C PHE A 34 16.55 -17.01 -5.81
N THR A 35 16.53 -16.36 -6.97
CA THR A 35 17.53 -16.56 -8.02
C THR A 35 18.40 -15.31 -8.02
N PRO A 36 19.68 -15.38 -7.64
CA PRO A 36 20.57 -14.23 -7.69
C PRO A 36 20.59 -13.68 -9.12
N SER A 37 20.03 -12.50 -9.31
CA SER A 37 20.03 -11.80 -10.59
C SER A 37 21.13 -10.75 -10.57
N PRO A 38 21.86 -10.57 -11.69
CA PRO A 38 22.82 -9.49 -11.80
C PRO A 38 22.13 -8.12 -11.75
N THR A 39 22.86 -7.09 -11.34
CA THR A 39 22.36 -5.71 -11.43
C THR A 39 22.18 -5.31 -12.90
N ALA A 40 21.44 -4.23 -13.16
CA ALA A 40 21.27 -3.73 -14.52
C ALA A 40 22.61 -3.38 -15.18
N LEU A 41 23.54 -2.79 -14.41
CA LEU A 41 24.88 -2.45 -14.88
C LEU A 41 25.70 -3.71 -15.20
N GLU A 42 25.73 -4.67 -14.27
CA GLU A 42 26.40 -5.96 -14.50
C GLU A 42 25.82 -6.68 -15.72
N GLY A 43 24.50 -6.61 -15.91
CA GLY A 43 23.84 -7.15 -17.10
C GLY A 43 24.35 -6.50 -18.38
N GLN A 44 24.45 -5.17 -18.42
CA GLN A 44 24.99 -4.43 -19.57
C GLN A 44 26.46 -4.77 -19.85
N GLU A 45 27.29 -4.81 -18.81
CA GLU A 45 28.69 -5.21 -18.90
C GLU A 45 28.85 -6.65 -19.40
N GLY A 46 27.99 -7.55 -18.93
CA GLY A 46 27.94 -8.93 -19.39
C GLY A 46 27.57 -9.05 -20.87
N HIS A 47 26.56 -8.30 -21.34
CA HIS A 47 26.22 -8.26 -22.77
C HIS A 47 27.38 -7.70 -23.60
N ALA A 48 28.04 -6.63 -23.13
CA ALA A 48 29.22 -6.07 -23.79
C ALA A 48 30.39 -7.06 -23.85
N LEU A 49 30.60 -7.86 -22.80
CA LEU A 49 31.62 -8.90 -22.76
C LEU A 49 31.36 -10.01 -23.80
N VAL A 50 30.11 -10.48 -23.92
CA VAL A 50 29.74 -11.47 -24.94
C VAL A 50 29.93 -10.88 -26.34
N ALA A 51 29.48 -9.64 -26.58
CA ALA A 51 29.66 -8.95 -27.85
C ALA A 51 31.14 -8.83 -28.25
N ALA A 52 32.03 -8.50 -27.29
CA ALA A 52 33.47 -8.41 -27.54
C ALA A 52 34.12 -9.76 -27.90
N ARG A 53 33.51 -10.89 -27.54
CA ARG A 53 33.97 -12.24 -27.92
C ARG A 53 33.54 -12.64 -29.33
N ARG A 54 32.68 -11.86 -30.00
CA ARG A 54 32.17 -12.18 -31.35
C ARG A 54 33.06 -11.58 -32.45
N GLY A 55 33.00 -12.19 -33.63
CA GLY A 55 33.78 -11.78 -34.79
C GLY A 55 33.14 -10.63 -35.59
N PRO A 56 33.82 -10.12 -36.63
CA PRO A 56 33.37 -8.95 -37.40
C PRO A 56 32.08 -9.17 -38.20
N ALA A 57 31.68 -10.43 -38.42
CA ALA A 57 30.42 -10.80 -39.09
C ALA A 57 29.19 -10.74 -38.15
N TRP A 58 29.41 -10.50 -36.86
CA TRP A 58 28.35 -10.41 -35.85
C TRP A 58 27.90 -8.96 -35.67
N GLN A 59 26.60 -8.74 -35.83
CA GLN A 59 25.96 -7.45 -35.64
C GLN A 59 25.25 -7.41 -34.29
N ALA A 60 25.62 -6.46 -33.44
CA ALA A 60 24.96 -6.23 -32.16
C ALA A 60 23.60 -5.53 -32.33
N GLU A 61 22.70 -5.74 -31.35
CA GLU A 61 21.56 -4.85 -31.11
C GLU A 61 20.64 -4.70 -32.34
N LEU A 62 20.33 -5.81 -33.00
CA LEU A 62 19.61 -5.84 -34.28
C LEU A 62 18.12 -5.49 -34.08
N PRO A 63 17.63 -4.34 -34.59
CA PRO A 63 16.22 -4.01 -34.53
C PRO A 63 15.42 -4.91 -35.48
N LEU A 64 14.38 -5.55 -34.95
CA LEU A 64 13.52 -6.47 -35.68
C LEU A 64 12.06 -6.07 -35.49
N SER A 65 11.27 -6.21 -36.56
CA SER A 65 9.85 -5.91 -36.49
C SER A 65 9.06 -6.58 -37.60
N GLY A 66 7.79 -6.88 -37.32
CA GLY A 66 6.90 -7.54 -38.26
C GLY A 66 5.43 -7.33 -37.89
N ASP A 67 4.56 -7.54 -38.85
CA ASP A 67 3.14 -7.29 -38.74
C ASP A 67 2.35 -8.60 -38.76
N PHE A 68 1.29 -8.66 -37.95
CA PHE A 68 0.30 -9.73 -37.98
C PHE A 68 -1.09 -9.13 -37.80
N GLY A 69 -1.88 -9.08 -38.87
CA GLY A 69 -3.17 -8.38 -38.88
C GLY A 69 -2.97 -6.91 -38.48
N THR A 70 -3.60 -6.50 -37.39
CA THR A 70 -3.49 -5.12 -36.85
C THR A 70 -2.37 -4.94 -35.82
N LEU A 71 -1.58 -5.98 -35.52
CA LEU A 71 -0.53 -5.96 -34.51
C LEU A 71 0.85 -5.76 -35.15
N ARG A 72 1.55 -4.69 -34.78
CA ARG A 72 2.99 -4.52 -34.98
C ARG A 72 3.74 -5.15 -33.81
N VAL A 73 4.58 -6.13 -34.08
CA VAL A 73 5.51 -6.68 -33.10
C VAL A 73 6.89 -6.11 -33.38
N ARG A 74 7.54 -5.54 -32.36
CA ARG A 74 8.90 -5.00 -32.50
C ARG A 74 9.78 -5.34 -31.32
N GLY A 75 11.07 -5.38 -31.54
CA GLY A 75 12.06 -5.51 -30.48
C GLY A 75 13.46 -5.43 -31.03
N ARG A 76 14.40 -5.85 -30.21
CA ARG A 76 15.82 -5.80 -30.53
C ARG A 76 16.44 -7.10 -30.05
N ALA A 77 16.98 -7.87 -30.99
CA ALA A 77 17.74 -9.06 -30.66
C ALA A 77 19.17 -8.65 -30.26
N ASP A 78 19.78 -9.41 -29.35
CA ASP A 78 21.09 -9.07 -28.82
C ASP A 78 22.19 -9.14 -29.90
N GLY A 79 22.10 -10.10 -30.84
CA GLY A 79 22.90 -10.03 -32.06
C GLY A 79 22.64 -11.10 -33.12
N TYR A 80 23.27 -10.92 -34.28
CA TYR A 80 23.12 -11.80 -35.44
C TYR A 80 24.46 -11.98 -36.17
N ASP A 81 24.91 -13.23 -36.33
CA ASP A 81 26.06 -13.62 -37.14
C ASP A 81 25.61 -13.97 -38.56
N MET A 82 25.87 -13.07 -39.51
CA MET A 82 25.51 -13.23 -40.92
C MET A 82 26.19 -14.44 -41.58
N ALA A 83 27.43 -14.74 -41.19
CA ALA A 83 28.23 -15.80 -41.81
C ALA A 83 27.73 -17.19 -41.39
N ARG A 84 27.23 -17.32 -40.16
CA ARG A 84 26.65 -18.56 -39.63
C ARG A 84 25.14 -18.66 -39.79
N GLN A 85 24.48 -17.57 -40.20
CA GLN A 85 23.02 -17.42 -40.12
C GLN A 85 22.51 -17.74 -38.70
N ARG A 86 23.20 -17.22 -37.69
CA ARG A 86 22.91 -17.48 -36.28
C ARG A 86 22.42 -16.22 -35.59
N LEU A 87 21.20 -16.27 -35.07
CA LEU A 87 20.61 -15.24 -34.23
C LEU A 87 20.82 -15.57 -32.76
N GLU A 88 21.29 -14.61 -31.98
CA GLU A 88 21.62 -14.78 -30.57
C GLU A 88 20.73 -13.93 -29.66
N GLU A 89 20.26 -14.54 -28.57
CA GLU A 89 19.71 -13.85 -27.40
C GLU A 89 20.60 -14.17 -26.19
N ILE A 90 21.03 -13.13 -25.49
CA ILE A 90 21.98 -13.19 -24.38
C ILE A 90 21.22 -12.96 -23.08
N LYS A 91 21.54 -13.78 -22.07
CA LYS A 91 21.01 -13.67 -20.70
C LYS A 91 22.15 -13.75 -19.72
N THR A 92 22.20 -12.80 -18.80
CA THR A 92 23.17 -12.83 -17.71
C THR A 92 22.56 -13.46 -16.47
N HIS A 93 23.35 -14.26 -15.75
CA HIS A 93 22.94 -14.88 -14.50
C HIS A 93 24.10 -14.97 -13.50
N ARG A 94 23.77 -15.36 -12.28
CA ARG A 94 24.74 -15.73 -11.24
C ARG A 94 24.44 -17.14 -10.74
N GLY A 95 25.47 -17.90 -10.44
CA GLY A 95 25.35 -19.27 -9.95
C GLY A 95 24.97 -20.29 -11.02
N ARG A 96 24.52 -21.46 -10.57
CA ARG A 96 24.33 -22.66 -11.40
C ARG A 96 23.16 -22.55 -12.39
N LEU A 97 23.45 -22.59 -13.69
CA LEU A 97 22.45 -22.47 -14.76
C LEU A 97 21.47 -23.64 -14.83
N ASP A 98 21.87 -24.86 -14.44
CA ASP A 98 21.00 -26.03 -14.40
C ASP A 98 19.84 -25.90 -13.41
N ARG A 99 19.93 -24.93 -12.49
CA ARG A 99 18.89 -24.62 -11.51
C ARG A 99 17.99 -23.45 -11.90
N GLN A 100 18.25 -22.82 -13.04
CA GLN A 100 17.33 -21.81 -13.54
C GLN A 100 15.94 -22.43 -13.73
N PRO A 101 14.89 -21.81 -13.18
CA PRO A 101 13.52 -22.29 -13.35
C PRO A 101 13.17 -22.51 -14.84
N ALA A 102 12.60 -23.68 -15.14
CA ALA A 102 12.31 -24.07 -16.52
C ALA A 102 11.36 -23.09 -17.23
N ASN A 103 10.44 -22.48 -16.47
CA ASN A 103 9.53 -21.43 -16.93
C ASN A 103 10.27 -20.18 -17.47
N HIS A 104 11.38 -19.75 -16.85
CA HIS A 104 12.17 -18.59 -17.29
C HIS A 104 12.90 -18.92 -18.59
N ARG A 105 13.52 -20.09 -18.67
CA ARG A 105 14.18 -20.55 -19.90
C ARG A 105 13.20 -20.69 -21.06
N ALA A 106 12.00 -21.20 -20.80
CA ALA A 106 10.93 -21.29 -21.80
C ALA A 106 10.55 -19.91 -22.35
N LEU A 107 10.50 -18.89 -21.49
CA LEU A 107 10.22 -17.51 -21.90
C LEU A 107 11.35 -16.93 -22.79
N HIS A 108 12.62 -17.17 -22.44
CA HIS A 108 13.74 -16.72 -23.26
C HIS A 108 13.75 -17.38 -24.64
N TRP A 109 13.45 -18.67 -24.71
CA TRP A 109 13.29 -19.38 -25.99
C TRP A 109 12.13 -18.84 -26.81
N ALA A 110 11.00 -18.53 -26.17
CA ALA A 110 9.87 -17.91 -26.87
C ALA A 110 10.28 -16.57 -27.48
N GLN A 111 10.99 -15.71 -26.73
CA GLN A 111 11.50 -14.44 -27.23
C GLN A 111 12.45 -14.63 -28.43
N LEU A 112 13.43 -15.53 -28.32
CA LEU A 112 14.39 -15.79 -29.39
C LEU A 112 13.72 -16.37 -30.64
N ARG A 113 12.72 -17.25 -30.51
CA ARG A 113 11.96 -17.79 -31.65
C ARG A 113 11.15 -16.71 -32.37
N ILE A 114 10.57 -15.75 -31.64
CA ILE A 114 9.89 -14.61 -32.25
C ILE A 114 10.89 -13.76 -33.04
N TYR A 115 12.05 -13.43 -32.48
CA TYR A 115 13.09 -12.72 -33.23
C TYR A 115 13.58 -13.52 -34.44
N GLY A 116 13.71 -14.84 -34.31
CA GLY A 116 14.04 -15.75 -35.41
C GLY A 116 13.09 -15.60 -36.59
N TRP A 117 11.78 -15.63 -36.34
CA TRP A 117 10.79 -15.38 -37.38
C TRP A 117 10.95 -13.99 -38.01
N LEU A 118 11.02 -12.94 -37.19
CA LEU A 118 11.13 -11.57 -37.68
C LEU A 118 12.35 -11.38 -38.59
N LEU A 119 13.48 -12.00 -38.22
CA LEU A 119 14.68 -12.02 -39.03
C LEU A 119 14.48 -12.80 -40.35
N CYS A 120 13.93 -14.02 -40.29
CA CYS A 120 13.66 -14.82 -41.49
C CYS A 120 12.75 -14.07 -42.47
N ALA A 121 11.70 -13.41 -41.98
CA ALA A 121 10.79 -12.61 -42.77
C ALA A 121 11.49 -11.39 -43.40
N GLN A 122 12.34 -10.70 -42.64
CA GLN A 122 13.05 -9.51 -43.10
C GLN A 122 14.16 -9.83 -44.12
N GLN A 123 14.86 -10.96 -43.97
CA GLN A 123 15.99 -11.34 -44.83
C GLN A 123 15.66 -12.43 -45.87
N GLY A 124 14.43 -12.93 -45.91
CA GLY A 124 14.01 -13.99 -46.83
C GLY A 124 14.70 -15.33 -46.58
N LEU A 125 14.98 -15.67 -45.31
CA LEU A 125 15.68 -16.90 -44.95
C LEU A 125 14.69 -18.07 -44.82
N ALA A 126 15.04 -19.23 -45.37
CA ALA A 126 14.25 -20.47 -45.22
C ALA A 126 14.41 -21.11 -43.83
N GLU A 127 15.54 -20.86 -43.17
CA GLU A 127 15.89 -21.37 -41.84
C GLU A 127 16.89 -20.43 -41.18
N VAL A 128 17.00 -20.51 -39.86
CA VAL A 128 17.99 -19.76 -39.06
C VAL A 128 18.44 -20.62 -37.89
N GLU A 129 19.70 -20.50 -37.49
CA GLU A 129 20.17 -21.06 -36.23
C GLU A 129 19.85 -20.09 -35.08
N LEU A 130 19.14 -20.55 -34.07
CA LEU A 130 18.85 -19.79 -32.86
C LEU A 130 19.85 -20.20 -31.79
N ALA A 131 20.49 -19.23 -31.13
CA ALA A 131 21.40 -19.45 -30.02
C ALA A 131 20.94 -18.67 -28.78
N LEU A 132 20.58 -19.38 -27.72
CA LEU A 132 20.31 -18.80 -26.42
C LEU A 132 21.57 -18.93 -25.56
N ALA A 133 22.24 -17.80 -25.35
CA ALA A 133 23.50 -17.73 -24.62
C ALA A 133 23.27 -17.25 -23.18
N TYR A 134 23.81 -17.98 -22.22
CA TYR A 134 23.82 -17.63 -20.81
C TYR A 134 25.23 -17.30 -20.37
N LEU A 135 25.45 -16.10 -19.86
CA LEU A 135 26.72 -15.67 -19.27
C LEU A 135 26.60 -15.66 -17.75
N ASP A 136 27.44 -16.43 -17.09
CA ASP A 136 27.68 -16.28 -15.65
C ASP A 136 28.60 -15.08 -15.43
N ILE A 137 28.11 -14.04 -14.73
CA ILE A 137 28.90 -12.82 -14.50
C ILE A 137 30.10 -13.06 -13.59
N GLY A 138 30.00 -14.00 -12.65
CA GLY A 138 31.07 -14.28 -11.70
C GLY A 138 32.24 -15.02 -12.36
N THR A 139 31.94 -16.08 -13.11
CA THR A 139 32.96 -16.91 -13.76
C THR A 139 33.31 -16.44 -15.17
N GLN A 140 32.49 -15.54 -15.75
CA GLN A 140 32.50 -15.16 -17.17
C GLN A 140 32.35 -16.35 -18.13
N GLN A 141 31.89 -17.51 -17.62
CA GLN A 141 31.65 -18.70 -18.41
C GLN A 141 30.36 -18.53 -19.21
N GLU A 142 30.42 -18.87 -20.49
CA GLU A 142 29.29 -18.82 -21.40
C GLU A 142 28.76 -20.24 -21.65
N THR A 143 27.45 -20.44 -21.50
CA THR A 143 26.75 -21.67 -21.89
C THR A 143 25.77 -21.33 -23.01
N VAL A 144 25.93 -21.98 -24.17
CA VAL A 144 25.12 -21.70 -25.36
C VAL A 144 24.27 -22.91 -25.70
N PHE A 145 22.96 -22.70 -25.83
CA PHE A 145 22.04 -23.69 -26.38
C PHE A 145 21.64 -23.29 -27.79
N THR A 146 21.75 -24.20 -28.75
CA THR A 146 21.39 -23.91 -30.14
C THR A 146 20.31 -24.83 -30.68
N GLU A 147 19.49 -24.27 -31.57
CA GLU A 147 18.46 -25.00 -32.31
C GLU A 147 18.40 -24.41 -33.72
N ARG A 148 18.48 -25.25 -34.76
CA ARG A 148 18.15 -24.83 -36.12
C ARG A 148 16.64 -24.94 -36.31
N ALA A 149 16.02 -23.84 -36.71
CA ALA A 149 14.58 -23.77 -36.87
C ALA A 149 14.20 -23.30 -38.29
N PRO A 150 13.28 -24.01 -38.98
CA PRO A 150 12.78 -23.57 -40.27
C PRO A 150 11.86 -22.35 -40.09
N ALA A 151 11.92 -21.42 -41.04
CA ALA A 151 11.14 -20.18 -41.01
C ALA A 151 9.63 -20.46 -40.87
N ALA A 152 9.11 -21.51 -41.51
CA ALA A 152 7.71 -21.91 -41.41
C ALA A 152 7.27 -22.28 -39.98
N ALA A 153 8.13 -22.95 -39.20
CA ALA A 153 7.82 -23.28 -37.81
C ALA A 153 7.87 -22.04 -36.90
N LEU A 154 8.85 -21.16 -37.14
CA LEU A 154 8.97 -19.88 -36.43
C LEU A 154 7.79 -18.96 -36.73
N GLN A 155 7.34 -18.92 -37.99
CA GLN A 155 6.14 -18.21 -38.41
C GLN A 155 4.91 -18.73 -37.66
N ALA A 156 4.67 -20.04 -37.68
CA ALA A 156 3.53 -20.64 -36.99
C ALA A 156 3.54 -20.30 -35.49
N HIS A 157 4.72 -20.32 -34.85
CA HIS A 157 4.90 -19.91 -33.46
C HIS A 157 4.55 -18.43 -33.26
N PHE A 158 5.09 -17.54 -34.10
CA PHE A 158 4.79 -16.11 -34.06
C PHE A 158 3.30 -15.81 -34.22
N GLU A 159 2.66 -16.40 -35.21
CA GLU A 159 1.23 -16.23 -35.47
C GLU A 159 0.37 -16.76 -34.34
N GLN A 160 0.76 -17.86 -33.68
CA GLN A 160 0.06 -18.37 -32.51
C GLN A 160 0.09 -17.35 -31.35
N ARG A 161 1.26 -16.78 -31.05
CA ARG A 161 1.40 -15.77 -29.99
C ARG A 161 0.65 -14.49 -30.34
N CYS A 162 0.76 -14.03 -31.58
CA CYS A 162 0.04 -12.84 -32.04
C CYS A 162 -1.48 -13.03 -31.98
N ARG A 163 -2.01 -14.20 -32.39
CA ARG A 163 -3.45 -14.53 -32.26
C ARG A 163 -3.92 -14.50 -30.81
N ALA A 164 -3.18 -15.14 -29.90
CA ALA A 164 -3.54 -15.15 -28.48
C ALA A 164 -3.55 -13.74 -27.87
N TYR A 165 -2.57 -12.92 -28.23
CA TYR A 165 -2.52 -11.52 -27.78
C TYR A 165 -3.62 -10.65 -28.38
N LEU A 166 -3.89 -10.77 -29.68
CA LEU A 166 -4.97 -10.04 -30.36
C LEU A 166 -6.34 -10.41 -29.82
N ALA A 167 -6.59 -11.70 -29.53
CA ALA A 167 -7.85 -12.15 -28.93
C ALA A 167 -8.07 -11.48 -27.56
N TRP A 168 -7.03 -11.44 -26.73
CA TRP A 168 -7.08 -10.71 -25.45
C TRP A 168 -7.28 -9.21 -25.65
N ALA A 169 -6.52 -8.57 -26.53
CA ALA A 169 -6.59 -7.14 -26.77
C ALA A 169 -7.98 -6.71 -27.28
N ALA A 170 -8.58 -7.51 -28.16
CA ALA A 170 -9.95 -7.29 -28.65
C ALA A 170 -10.98 -7.43 -27.52
N GLN A 171 -10.85 -8.44 -26.67
CA GLN A 171 -11.74 -8.64 -25.51
C GLN A 171 -11.64 -7.47 -24.52
N GLU A 172 -10.43 -7.00 -24.22
CA GLU A 172 -10.21 -5.87 -23.31
C GLU A 172 -10.72 -4.56 -23.92
N ALA A 173 -10.54 -4.35 -25.23
CA ALA A 173 -11.07 -3.18 -25.93
C ALA A 173 -12.60 -3.16 -25.93
N LEU A 174 -13.24 -4.30 -26.20
CA LEU A 174 -14.70 -4.43 -26.14
C LEU A 174 -15.22 -4.14 -24.73
N HIS A 175 -14.63 -4.78 -23.73
CA HIS A 175 -14.96 -4.55 -22.31
C HIS A 175 -14.87 -3.08 -21.93
N ARG A 176 -13.75 -2.42 -22.27
CA ARG A 176 -13.55 -0.99 -21.98
C ARG A 176 -14.59 -0.13 -22.69
N SER A 177 -14.91 -0.41 -23.95
CA SER A 177 -15.95 0.30 -24.69
C SER A 177 -17.33 0.16 -24.04
N ASP A 178 -17.69 -1.05 -23.59
CA ASP A 178 -18.98 -1.32 -22.94
C ASP A 178 -19.07 -0.68 -21.55
N ARG A 179 -17.99 -0.79 -20.78
CA ARG A 179 -17.81 -0.11 -19.50
C ARG A 179 -17.94 1.39 -19.66
N ASP A 180 -17.21 1.99 -20.59
CA ASP A 180 -17.16 3.44 -20.75
C ASP A 180 -18.52 4.01 -21.16
N ARG A 181 -19.19 3.37 -22.11
CA ARG A 181 -20.58 3.71 -22.50
C ARG A 181 -21.55 3.65 -21.30
N SER A 182 -21.40 2.66 -20.44
CA SER A 182 -22.22 2.51 -19.23
C SER A 182 -21.90 3.60 -18.20
N LEU A 183 -20.62 3.94 -18.03
CA LEU A 183 -20.15 4.97 -17.10
C LEU A 183 -20.55 6.40 -17.50
N GLU A 184 -20.65 6.70 -18.81
CA GLU A 184 -21.10 8.01 -19.30
C GLU A 184 -22.54 8.34 -18.85
N THR A 185 -23.39 7.32 -18.80
CA THR A 185 -24.80 7.46 -18.39
C THR A 185 -25.04 7.18 -16.90
N LEU A 186 -23.98 6.87 -16.15
CA LEU A 186 -24.07 6.55 -14.73
C LEU A 186 -24.74 7.67 -13.93
N ARG A 187 -25.78 7.29 -13.19
CA ARG A 187 -26.52 8.14 -12.25
C ARG A 187 -26.09 7.83 -10.83
N PHE A 188 -26.33 8.78 -9.93
CA PHE A 188 -26.09 8.53 -8.51
C PHE A 188 -27.01 7.39 -8.05
N PRO A 189 -26.53 6.39 -7.29
CA PRO A 189 -27.29 5.16 -7.01
C PRO A 189 -28.42 5.35 -5.99
N HIS A 190 -28.50 6.52 -5.35
CA HIS A 190 -29.58 6.87 -4.42
C HIS A 190 -30.45 7.98 -5.00
N PRO A 191 -31.70 8.15 -4.52
CA PRO A 191 -32.60 9.19 -5.01
C PRO A 191 -32.01 10.60 -4.93
N ASP A 192 -31.38 10.91 -3.80
CA ASP A 192 -30.81 12.21 -3.49
C ASP A 192 -29.42 12.10 -2.85
N PHE A 193 -28.63 13.16 -3.01
CA PHE A 193 -27.38 13.32 -2.28
C PHE A 193 -27.65 13.73 -0.84
N ARG A 194 -26.89 13.17 0.10
CA ARG A 194 -26.86 13.66 1.49
C ARG A 194 -26.25 15.07 1.57
N PRO A 195 -26.54 15.86 2.62
CA PRO A 195 -25.85 17.13 2.87
C PRO A 195 -24.33 16.97 2.81
N GLY A 196 -23.64 17.90 2.13
CA GLY A 196 -22.19 17.84 1.89
C GLY A 196 -21.72 16.82 0.83
N GLN A 197 -22.48 15.76 0.54
CA GLN A 197 -22.06 14.70 -0.37
C GLN A 197 -21.97 15.15 -1.83
N ARG A 198 -22.88 16.02 -2.28
CA ARG A 198 -22.84 16.57 -3.64
C ARG A 198 -21.64 17.49 -3.85
N PRO A 199 -21.33 18.48 -2.97
CA PRO A 199 -20.09 19.24 -3.05
C PRO A 199 -18.84 18.38 -3.11
N LEU A 200 -18.76 17.32 -2.28
CA LEU A 200 -17.68 16.34 -2.34
C LEU A 200 -17.59 15.71 -3.73
N ALA A 201 -18.72 15.19 -4.25
CA ALA A 201 -18.74 14.50 -5.52
C ALA A 201 -18.33 15.42 -6.70
N GLU A 202 -18.82 16.66 -6.71
CA GLU A 202 -18.45 17.66 -7.71
C GLU A 202 -16.95 17.99 -7.66
N ALA A 203 -16.36 18.11 -6.48
CA ALA A 203 -14.93 18.37 -6.33
C ALA A 203 -14.08 17.19 -6.83
N VAL A 204 -14.45 15.95 -6.52
CA VAL A 204 -13.75 14.76 -7.02
C VAL A 204 -13.81 14.69 -8.55
N TYR A 205 -15.00 14.91 -9.14
CA TYR A 205 -15.16 14.92 -10.60
C TYR A 205 -14.30 16.00 -11.25
N LYS A 206 -14.29 17.22 -10.69
CA LYS A 206 -13.45 18.34 -11.18
C LYS A 206 -11.97 18.05 -11.02
N GLY A 207 -11.55 17.46 -9.90
CA GLY A 207 -10.16 17.04 -9.65
C GLY A 207 -9.69 16.00 -10.67
N ALA A 208 -10.51 14.99 -10.94
CA ALA A 208 -10.25 13.99 -11.96
C ALA A 208 -10.17 14.59 -13.37
N ARG A 209 -11.07 15.52 -13.71
CA ARG A 209 -11.03 16.24 -15.00
C ARG A 209 -9.84 17.16 -15.17
N ALA A 210 -9.39 17.78 -14.09
CA ALA A 210 -8.23 18.67 -14.10
C ALA A 210 -6.89 17.91 -14.03
N GLY A 211 -6.91 16.62 -13.71
CA GLY A 211 -5.70 15.83 -13.46
C GLY A 211 -4.93 16.32 -12.23
N ARG A 212 -5.64 16.66 -11.15
CA ARG A 212 -5.04 17.27 -9.95
C ARG A 212 -5.24 16.42 -8.70
N CYS A 213 -4.40 16.71 -7.71
CA CYS A 213 -4.62 16.24 -6.35
C CYS A 213 -5.71 17.05 -5.65
N LEU A 214 -6.56 16.36 -4.89
CA LEU A 214 -7.61 16.94 -4.06
C LEU A 214 -7.48 16.39 -2.64
N MET A 215 -7.44 17.28 -1.66
CA MET A 215 -7.64 16.95 -0.25
C MET A 215 -9.05 17.36 0.16
N ALA A 216 -9.88 16.39 0.54
CA ALA A 216 -11.24 16.63 0.98
C ALA A 216 -11.40 16.27 2.46
N GLN A 217 -11.49 17.29 3.31
CA GLN A 217 -11.98 17.06 4.66
C GLN A 217 -13.48 16.81 4.57
N ALA A 218 -13.90 15.63 5.00
CA ALA A 218 -15.27 15.18 4.91
C ALA A 218 -15.66 14.44 6.19
N PRO A 219 -16.71 14.86 6.91
CA PRO A 219 -17.13 14.20 8.14
C PRO A 219 -17.65 12.80 7.89
N THR A 220 -17.67 11.98 8.94
CA THR A 220 -18.27 10.64 8.86
C THR A 220 -19.79 10.75 8.69
N GLY A 221 -20.42 9.72 8.09
CA GLY A 221 -21.88 9.68 7.93
C GLY A 221 -22.42 10.31 6.65
N ILE A 222 -21.68 11.18 5.94
CA ILE A 222 -22.13 11.78 4.68
C ILE A 222 -22.14 10.82 3.48
N GLY A 223 -21.64 9.59 3.64
CA GLY A 223 -21.45 8.65 2.54
C GLY A 223 -20.24 8.99 1.65
N LYS A 224 -19.09 9.28 2.27
CA LYS A 224 -17.82 9.63 1.59
C LYS A 224 -17.48 8.63 0.50
N THR A 225 -17.53 7.33 0.80
CA THR A 225 -17.10 6.25 -0.10
C THR A 225 -17.83 6.25 -1.43
N VAL A 226 -19.17 6.24 -1.43
CA VAL A 226 -19.94 6.35 -2.68
C VAL A 226 -19.83 7.75 -3.29
N GLY A 227 -19.73 8.78 -2.46
CA GLY A 227 -19.55 10.18 -2.87
C GLY A 227 -18.23 10.46 -3.58
N THR A 228 -17.21 9.62 -3.41
CA THR A 228 -15.92 9.72 -4.14
C THR A 228 -15.81 8.71 -5.27
N LEU A 229 -16.35 7.49 -5.12
CA LEU A 229 -16.33 6.46 -6.18
C LEU A 229 -17.22 6.84 -7.38
N PHE A 230 -18.47 7.24 -7.13
CA PHE A 230 -19.42 7.63 -8.19
C PHE A 230 -18.84 8.68 -9.16
N PRO A 231 -18.38 9.87 -8.70
CA PRO A 231 -17.87 10.88 -9.60
C PRO A 231 -16.59 10.44 -10.30
N LEU A 232 -15.72 9.66 -9.64
CA LEU A 232 -14.48 9.24 -10.25
C LEU A 232 -14.72 8.22 -11.37
N LEU A 233 -15.59 7.23 -11.14
CA LEU A 233 -16.02 6.28 -12.17
C LEU A 233 -16.68 7.02 -13.34
N LYS A 234 -17.55 8.00 -13.06
CA LYS A 234 -18.17 8.85 -14.09
C LYS A 234 -17.16 9.68 -14.89
N ALA A 235 -16.02 10.03 -14.30
CA ALA A 235 -14.95 10.75 -14.99
C ALA A 235 -14.08 9.85 -15.87
N MET A 236 -14.10 8.52 -15.66
CA MET A 236 -13.19 7.61 -16.35
C MET A 236 -13.24 7.71 -17.87
N PRO A 237 -14.41 7.69 -18.55
CA PRO A 237 -14.47 7.70 -20.01
C PRO A 237 -13.91 9.01 -20.58
N ALA A 238 -14.41 10.14 -20.09
CA ALA A 238 -14.04 11.48 -20.56
C ALA A 238 -12.55 11.80 -20.31
N GLN A 239 -11.93 11.18 -19.31
CA GLN A 239 -10.53 11.39 -18.95
C GLN A 239 -9.62 10.24 -19.37
N ARG A 240 -10.14 9.23 -20.07
CA ARG A 240 -9.41 8.02 -20.48
C ARG A 240 -8.66 7.35 -19.33
N ILE A 241 -9.28 7.30 -18.14
CA ILE A 241 -8.70 6.65 -16.96
C ILE A 241 -8.83 5.13 -17.16
N ASP A 242 -7.70 4.43 -17.16
CA ASP A 242 -7.65 2.98 -17.34
C ASP A 242 -8.16 2.25 -16.10
N ARG A 243 -7.75 2.73 -14.91
CA ARG A 243 -7.94 2.06 -13.61
C ARG A 243 -8.22 3.04 -12.48
N VAL A 244 -9.08 2.64 -11.55
CA VAL A 244 -9.32 3.35 -10.29
C VAL A 244 -8.79 2.52 -9.13
N PHE A 245 -7.95 3.11 -8.28
CA PHE A 245 -7.44 2.46 -7.08
C PHE A 245 -8.03 3.10 -5.83
N PHE A 246 -8.83 2.34 -5.09
CA PHE A 246 -9.33 2.71 -3.77
C PHE A 246 -8.42 2.12 -2.71
N LEU A 247 -7.67 3.00 -2.03
CA LEU A 247 -6.64 2.65 -1.08
C LEU A 247 -7.06 3.08 0.33
N THR A 248 -6.95 2.19 1.29
CA THR A 248 -7.33 2.46 2.70
C THR A 248 -6.49 1.64 3.67
N ALA A 249 -6.18 2.20 4.84
CA ALA A 249 -5.38 1.52 5.86
C ALA A 249 -6.14 0.39 6.58
N LYS A 250 -7.48 0.33 6.47
CA LYS A 250 -8.32 -0.49 7.37
C LYS A 250 -9.20 -1.46 6.59
N THR A 251 -9.37 -2.66 7.16
CA THR A 251 -10.28 -3.69 6.60
C THR A 251 -11.71 -3.22 6.50
N SER A 252 -12.21 -2.42 7.46
CA SER A 252 -13.56 -1.84 7.40
C SER A 252 -13.73 -0.88 6.21
N GLY A 253 -12.74 -0.04 5.93
CA GLY A 253 -12.73 0.83 4.74
C GLY A 253 -12.79 0.02 3.45
N ARG A 254 -12.07 -1.11 3.37
CA ARG A 254 -12.10 -2.01 2.20
C ARG A 254 -13.50 -2.58 1.97
N ALA A 255 -14.15 -3.08 3.03
CA ALA A 255 -15.52 -3.60 2.96
C ALA A 255 -16.52 -2.53 2.50
N MET A 256 -16.40 -1.29 3.01
CA MET A 256 -17.25 -0.18 2.58
C MET A 256 -17.06 0.16 1.10
N ALA A 257 -15.83 0.13 0.59
CA ALA A 257 -15.52 0.39 -0.81
C ALA A 257 -16.09 -0.68 -1.74
N LEU A 258 -15.89 -1.96 -1.40
CA LEU A 258 -16.46 -3.09 -2.15
C LEU A 258 -17.99 -3.02 -2.18
N HIS A 259 -18.62 -2.70 -1.04
CA HIS A 259 -20.07 -2.52 -0.99
C HIS A 259 -20.56 -1.35 -1.85
N ALA A 260 -19.85 -0.22 -1.84
CA ALA A 260 -20.20 0.94 -2.67
C ALA A 260 -20.03 0.65 -4.16
N LEU A 261 -18.96 -0.05 -4.56
CA LEU A 261 -18.75 -0.52 -5.93
C LEU A 261 -19.86 -1.47 -6.37
N GLU A 262 -20.24 -2.43 -5.54
CA GLU A 262 -21.35 -3.37 -5.83
C GLU A 262 -22.70 -2.63 -5.96
N THR A 263 -22.93 -1.62 -5.12
CA THR A 263 -24.12 -0.76 -5.20
C THR A 263 -24.19 -0.02 -6.54
N LEU A 264 -23.08 0.59 -6.96
CA LEU A 264 -22.97 1.27 -8.25
C LEU A 264 -23.17 0.29 -9.40
N ARG A 265 -22.55 -0.89 -9.31
CA ARG A 265 -22.67 -1.96 -10.31
C ARG A 265 -24.13 -2.38 -10.52
N ARG A 266 -24.85 -2.68 -9.43
CA ARG A 266 -26.27 -3.07 -9.49
C ARG A 266 -27.19 -1.96 -9.95
N SER A 267 -26.85 -0.70 -9.66
CA SER A 267 -27.72 0.44 -9.99
C SER A 267 -27.86 0.71 -11.50
N ALA A 268 -26.90 0.26 -12.31
CA ALA A 268 -26.86 0.52 -13.74
C ALA A 268 -26.36 -0.67 -14.57
N ASP A 269 -26.41 -1.89 -14.02
CA ASP A 269 -25.87 -3.13 -14.61
C ASP A 269 -24.46 -2.93 -15.21
N LEU A 270 -23.59 -2.25 -14.45
CA LEU A 270 -22.29 -1.84 -14.97
C LEU A 270 -21.40 -3.06 -15.21
N PRO A 271 -20.80 -3.21 -16.40
CA PRO A 271 -19.76 -4.21 -16.63
C PRO A 271 -18.44 -3.69 -16.02
N LEU A 272 -18.42 -3.55 -14.70
CA LEU A 272 -17.27 -3.05 -13.93
C LEU A 272 -16.60 -4.23 -13.23
N ARG A 273 -15.35 -4.52 -13.61
CA ARG A 273 -14.55 -5.58 -12.96
C ARG A 273 -13.88 -5.03 -11.72
N THR A 274 -14.33 -5.46 -10.54
CA THR A 274 -13.83 -4.99 -9.26
C THR A 274 -12.95 -6.04 -8.59
N LEU A 275 -11.77 -5.67 -8.09
CA LEU A 275 -10.83 -6.58 -7.43
C LEU A 275 -10.53 -6.15 -5.99
N GLU A 276 -10.51 -7.10 -5.07
CA GLU A 276 -9.92 -6.90 -3.74
C GLU A 276 -8.48 -7.43 -3.70
N LEU A 277 -7.52 -6.57 -3.34
CA LEU A 277 -6.17 -7.01 -2.99
C LEU A 277 -6.09 -7.39 -1.50
N VAL A 278 -5.55 -8.59 -1.26
CA VAL A 278 -5.43 -9.19 0.06
C VAL A 278 -3.98 -9.58 0.31
N ALA A 279 -3.51 -9.38 1.54
CA ALA A 279 -2.18 -9.78 1.96
C ALA A 279 -1.99 -11.31 1.90
N ARG A 280 -0.75 -11.76 1.68
CA ARG A 280 -0.41 -13.18 1.46
C ARG A 280 -0.84 -14.07 2.62
N ASP A 281 -0.59 -13.64 3.85
CA ASP A 281 -0.98 -14.33 5.08
C ASP A 281 -2.49 -14.59 5.18
N LYS A 282 -3.31 -13.75 4.56
CA LYS A 282 -4.78 -13.85 4.56
C LYS A 282 -5.36 -14.55 3.34
N ALA A 283 -4.56 -14.77 2.30
CA ALA A 283 -4.98 -15.40 1.04
C ALA A 283 -4.33 -16.77 0.82
N CYS A 284 -3.20 -17.07 1.46
CA CYS A 284 -2.46 -18.31 1.24
C CYS A 284 -3.15 -19.50 1.92
N GLU A 285 -3.46 -20.56 1.16
CA GLU A 285 -3.97 -21.82 1.71
C GLU A 285 -2.87 -22.74 2.25
N HIS A 286 -1.59 -22.39 2.05
CA HIS A 286 -0.41 -23.15 2.49
C HIS A 286 0.67 -22.23 3.09
N PRO A 287 0.42 -21.58 4.25
CA PRO A 287 1.33 -20.58 4.83
C PRO A 287 2.67 -21.18 5.29
N ASP A 288 2.70 -22.48 5.56
CA ASP A 288 3.86 -23.29 5.96
C ASP A 288 4.79 -23.65 4.79
N ARG A 289 4.41 -23.34 3.55
CA ARG A 289 5.13 -23.77 2.34
C ARG A 289 5.76 -22.62 1.57
N ALA A 290 6.86 -22.92 0.89
CA ALA A 290 7.53 -21.98 0.00
C ALA A 290 6.78 -21.87 -1.34
N CYS A 291 6.85 -20.69 -1.98
CA CYS A 291 6.12 -20.40 -3.22
C CYS A 291 6.86 -20.91 -4.47
N HIS A 292 7.05 -22.23 -4.58
CA HIS A 292 7.55 -22.89 -5.78
C HIS A 292 6.93 -24.28 -5.96
N GLY A 293 6.94 -24.84 -7.17
CA GLY A 293 6.21 -26.08 -7.49
C GLY A 293 6.70 -27.37 -6.83
N GLU A 294 7.93 -27.40 -6.32
CA GLU A 294 8.43 -28.51 -5.48
C GLU A 294 7.83 -28.48 -4.06
N SER A 295 7.59 -27.29 -3.49
CA SER A 295 7.07 -27.13 -2.12
C SER A 295 5.54 -27.00 -2.09
N CYS A 296 4.96 -26.18 -2.96
CA CYS A 296 3.55 -25.84 -2.95
C CYS A 296 2.79 -26.45 -4.15
N PRO A 297 1.73 -27.25 -3.92
CA PRO A 297 0.95 -27.87 -4.99
C PRO A 297 0.22 -26.83 -5.86
N LEU A 298 -0.17 -25.69 -5.26
CA LEU A 298 -0.82 -24.59 -5.98
C LEU A 298 0.15 -23.77 -6.84
N ALA A 299 1.45 -23.89 -6.61
CA ALA A 299 2.50 -23.26 -7.42
C ALA A 299 2.92 -24.15 -8.61
N ARG A 300 2.82 -25.48 -8.46
CA ARG A 300 3.18 -26.44 -9.51
C ARG A 300 2.23 -26.35 -10.70
N GLY A 301 2.71 -26.06 -11.90
CA GLY A 301 1.90 -25.87 -13.11
C GLY A 301 0.97 -24.66 -13.01
N PHE A 302 1.34 -23.64 -12.22
CA PHE A 302 0.54 -22.43 -12.04
C PHE A 302 0.21 -21.75 -13.38
N TYR A 303 1.23 -21.53 -14.23
CA TYR A 303 1.04 -20.82 -15.50
C TYR A 303 0.26 -21.65 -16.51
N ASP A 304 0.32 -22.97 -16.42
CA ASP A 304 -0.45 -23.88 -17.28
C ASP A 304 -1.95 -23.80 -16.99
N ARG A 305 -2.33 -23.56 -15.72
CA ARG A 305 -3.72 -23.45 -15.27
C ARG A 305 -4.26 -22.02 -15.26
N LEU A 306 -3.37 -21.03 -15.38
CA LEU A 306 -3.69 -19.62 -15.26
C LEU A 306 -4.63 -19.11 -16.36
N GLY A 307 -4.49 -19.60 -17.60
CA GLY A 307 -5.35 -19.20 -18.71
C GLY A 307 -6.83 -19.49 -18.44
N ALA A 308 -7.14 -20.74 -18.09
CA ALA A 308 -8.50 -21.17 -17.76
C ALA A 308 -9.05 -20.44 -16.52
N ALA A 309 -8.23 -20.28 -15.47
CA ALA A 309 -8.64 -19.55 -14.28
C ALA A 309 -9.00 -18.08 -14.57
N ARG A 310 -8.24 -17.40 -15.45
CA ARG A 310 -8.55 -16.03 -15.89
C ARG A 310 -9.84 -15.98 -16.69
N GLU A 311 -10.03 -16.88 -17.64
CA GLU A 311 -11.25 -16.93 -18.46
C GLU A 311 -12.50 -17.12 -17.58
N ALA A 312 -12.44 -18.05 -16.62
CA ALA A 312 -13.50 -18.24 -15.64
C ALA A 312 -13.71 -17.01 -14.73
N ALA A 313 -12.64 -16.27 -14.39
CA ALA A 313 -12.77 -15.02 -13.64
C ALA A 313 -13.56 -13.96 -14.41
N LEU A 314 -13.37 -13.85 -15.72
CA LEU A 314 -14.03 -12.83 -16.55
C LEU A 314 -15.55 -13.02 -16.65
N ALA A 315 -16.06 -14.21 -16.33
CA ALA A 315 -17.50 -14.49 -16.22
C ALA A 315 -18.11 -13.99 -14.89
N LEU A 316 -17.27 -13.59 -13.93
CA LEU A 316 -17.70 -13.14 -12.61
C LEU A 316 -17.65 -11.60 -12.54
N PRO A 317 -18.65 -10.96 -11.92
CA PRO A 317 -18.73 -9.50 -11.89
C PRO A 317 -17.77 -8.84 -10.89
N ALA A 318 -17.36 -9.57 -9.84
CA ALA A 318 -16.51 -9.06 -8.77
C ALA A 318 -15.54 -10.15 -8.29
N TRP A 319 -14.33 -9.74 -7.93
CA TRP A 319 -13.23 -10.59 -7.50
C TRP A 319 -12.80 -10.20 -6.09
N ASP A 320 -13.70 -10.40 -5.13
CA ASP A 320 -13.35 -10.30 -3.71
C ASP A 320 -12.56 -11.54 -3.24
N ARG A 321 -12.08 -11.50 -1.99
CA ARG A 321 -11.30 -12.60 -1.41
C ARG A 321 -11.97 -13.97 -1.55
N GLU A 322 -13.27 -14.05 -1.26
CA GLU A 322 -14.00 -15.33 -1.22
C GLU A 322 -14.23 -15.87 -2.63
N THR A 323 -14.58 -14.99 -3.56
CA THR A 323 -14.80 -15.33 -4.96
C THR A 323 -13.51 -15.82 -5.62
N VAL A 324 -12.39 -15.09 -5.43
CA VAL A 324 -11.10 -15.51 -5.99
C VAL A 324 -10.62 -16.82 -5.34
N ARG A 325 -10.85 -17.01 -4.05
CA ARG A 325 -10.52 -18.27 -3.36
C ARG A 325 -11.29 -19.46 -3.96
N ALA A 326 -12.60 -19.33 -4.17
CA ALA A 326 -13.43 -20.39 -4.75
C ALA A 326 -13.04 -20.69 -6.21
N LEU A 327 -12.78 -19.65 -7.00
CA LEU A 327 -12.28 -19.76 -8.37
C LEU A 327 -10.92 -20.49 -8.41
N ALA A 328 -10.00 -20.08 -7.55
CA ALA A 328 -8.67 -20.64 -7.45
C ALA A 328 -8.70 -22.13 -7.05
N ALA A 329 -9.57 -22.50 -6.11
CA ALA A 329 -9.78 -23.89 -5.71
C ALA A 329 -10.26 -24.76 -6.89
N THR A 330 -11.23 -24.25 -7.68
CA THR A 330 -11.76 -24.95 -8.86
C THR A 330 -10.67 -25.26 -9.90
N HIS A 331 -9.67 -24.39 -10.01
CA HIS A 331 -8.58 -24.51 -10.98
C HIS A 331 -7.28 -25.02 -10.36
N THR A 332 -7.29 -25.44 -9.08
CA THR A 332 -6.11 -25.87 -8.32
C THR A 332 -4.94 -24.88 -8.47
N ILE A 333 -5.19 -23.58 -8.35
CA ILE A 333 -4.18 -22.52 -8.56
C ILE A 333 -4.04 -21.67 -7.29
N CYS A 334 -2.89 -21.01 -7.11
CA CYS A 334 -2.68 -20.18 -5.92
C CYS A 334 -3.57 -18.92 -5.94
N PRO A 335 -4.49 -18.73 -4.97
CA PRO A 335 -5.38 -17.57 -4.95
C PRO A 335 -4.63 -16.24 -4.83
N TYR A 336 -3.58 -16.17 -4.00
CA TYR A 336 -2.80 -14.95 -3.83
C TYR A 336 -2.16 -14.45 -5.14
N TYR A 337 -1.51 -15.34 -5.90
CA TYR A 337 -0.90 -14.95 -7.18
C TYR A 337 -1.95 -14.78 -8.27
N LEU A 338 -3.06 -15.53 -8.24
CA LEU A 338 -4.19 -15.27 -9.12
C LEU A 338 -4.74 -13.86 -8.93
N THR A 339 -4.92 -13.38 -7.69
CA THR A 339 -5.32 -12.00 -7.40
C THR A 339 -4.38 -10.96 -8.02
N GLN A 340 -3.05 -11.16 -7.93
CA GLN A 340 -2.08 -10.25 -8.55
C GLN A 340 -2.17 -10.26 -10.07
N GLU A 341 -2.44 -11.42 -10.66
CA GLU A 341 -2.71 -11.52 -12.09
C GLU A 341 -3.99 -10.74 -12.43
N LEU A 342 -5.10 -11.01 -11.74
CA LEU A 342 -6.39 -10.34 -11.95
C LEU A 342 -6.33 -8.80 -11.88
N ALA A 343 -5.35 -8.22 -11.18
CA ALA A 343 -5.13 -6.76 -11.16
C ALA A 343 -4.91 -6.15 -12.55
N ARG A 344 -4.42 -6.94 -13.53
CA ARG A 344 -4.25 -6.49 -14.92
C ARG A 344 -5.57 -6.34 -15.67
N TRP A 345 -6.59 -7.11 -15.28
CA TRP A 345 -7.91 -7.16 -15.92
C TRP A 345 -9.00 -6.38 -15.19
N SER A 346 -8.73 -5.88 -13.97
CA SER A 346 -9.68 -5.13 -13.16
C SER A 346 -9.83 -3.69 -13.64
N ASP A 347 -11.00 -3.08 -13.46
CA ASP A 347 -11.23 -1.65 -13.68
C ASP A 347 -11.06 -0.83 -12.39
N ALA A 348 -11.50 -1.41 -11.27
CA ALA A 348 -11.39 -0.82 -9.94
C ALA A 348 -10.72 -1.82 -8.98
N VAL A 349 -9.71 -1.37 -8.25
CA VAL A 349 -8.99 -2.18 -7.26
C VAL A 349 -9.17 -1.56 -5.88
N VAL A 350 -9.57 -2.38 -4.91
CA VAL A 350 -9.64 -2.01 -3.49
C VAL A 350 -8.48 -2.68 -2.76
N GLY A 351 -7.64 -1.91 -2.06
CA GLY A 351 -6.48 -2.44 -1.37
C GLY A 351 -5.93 -1.53 -0.28
N ASP A 352 -4.85 -1.99 0.36
CA ASP A 352 -4.08 -1.17 1.30
C ASP A 352 -3.15 -0.17 0.59
N TYR A 353 -2.80 0.93 1.26
CA TYR A 353 -1.85 1.94 0.80
C TYR A 353 -0.54 1.36 0.24
N ASN A 354 -0.03 0.28 0.84
CA ASN A 354 1.23 -0.35 0.47
C ASN A 354 1.22 -0.83 -1.00
N HIS A 355 0.05 -1.11 -1.59
CA HIS A 355 -0.03 -1.57 -2.97
C HIS A 355 0.28 -0.48 -4.01
N PHE A 356 0.30 0.80 -3.63
CA PHE A 356 0.66 1.90 -4.52
C PHE A 356 1.82 2.75 -3.99
N PHE A 357 1.91 2.97 -2.68
CA PHE A 357 2.90 3.87 -2.11
C PHE A 357 4.23 3.18 -1.79
N ASP A 358 4.24 1.92 -1.38
CA ASP A 358 5.47 1.20 -0.99
C ASP A 358 6.54 1.20 -2.12
N SER A 359 7.82 1.05 -1.75
CA SER A 359 8.94 0.94 -2.71
C SER A 359 8.71 -0.16 -3.77
N SER A 360 8.11 -1.28 -3.36
CA SER A 360 7.84 -2.49 -4.16
C SER A 360 6.35 -2.66 -4.52
N ALA A 361 5.58 -1.58 -4.45
CA ALA A 361 4.14 -1.53 -4.69
C ALA A 361 3.70 -2.14 -6.04
N LEU A 362 2.90 -3.21 -5.99
CA LEU A 362 2.36 -3.91 -7.17
C LEU A 362 1.62 -2.98 -8.13
N LEU A 363 0.67 -2.17 -7.65
CA LEU A 363 -0.18 -1.33 -8.50
C LEU A 363 0.63 -0.19 -9.13
N HIS A 364 1.58 0.38 -8.41
CA HIS A 364 2.49 1.38 -8.98
C HIS A 364 3.37 0.75 -10.06
N GLY A 365 3.94 -0.44 -9.81
CA GLY A 365 4.71 -1.18 -10.81
C GLY A 365 3.91 -1.51 -12.06
N LEU A 366 2.66 -1.95 -11.91
CA LEU A 366 1.75 -2.18 -13.04
C LEU A 366 1.42 -0.88 -13.79
N THR A 367 1.18 0.21 -13.07
CA THR A 367 0.92 1.53 -13.66
C THR A 367 2.06 1.95 -14.58
N ALA A 368 3.30 1.86 -14.11
CA ALA A 368 4.48 2.23 -14.89
C ALA A 368 4.75 1.27 -16.06
N THR A 369 4.63 -0.05 -15.84
CA THR A 369 4.94 -1.06 -16.87
C THR A 369 3.91 -1.14 -17.99
N GLN A 370 2.66 -0.81 -17.70
CA GLN A 370 1.56 -0.84 -18.67
C GLN A 370 1.18 0.54 -19.22
N ASP A 371 1.91 1.59 -18.80
CA ASP A 371 1.64 2.99 -19.14
C ASP A 371 0.18 3.39 -18.87
N TRP A 372 -0.35 2.97 -17.72
CA TRP A 372 -1.73 3.22 -17.36
C TRP A 372 -1.94 4.64 -16.86
N ARG A 373 -3.04 5.25 -17.32
CA ARG A 373 -3.59 6.46 -16.74
C ARG A 373 -4.49 6.10 -15.56
N VAL A 374 -3.97 6.21 -14.34
CA VAL A 374 -4.68 5.77 -13.13
C VAL A 374 -5.22 6.93 -12.29
N ALA A 375 -6.30 6.69 -11.55
CA ALA A 375 -6.79 7.63 -10.55
C ALA A 375 -6.90 6.99 -9.16
N LEU A 376 -6.50 7.74 -8.13
CA LEU A 376 -6.42 7.27 -6.76
C LEU A 376 -7.52 7.86 -5.89
N LEU A 377 -8.11 7.01 -5.05
CA LEU A 377 -8.94 7.39 -3.92
C LEU A 377 -8.26 6.89 -2.65
N VAL A 378 -7.83 7.81 -1.78
CA VAL A 378 -7.14 7.50 -0.52
C VAL A 378 -8.07 7.82 0.64
N ASP A 379 -8.71 6.80 1.18
CA ASP A 379 -9.66 6.92 2.30
C ASP A 379 -8.96 6.84 3.65
N GLU A 380 -9.40 7.67 4.60
CA GLU A 380 -8.76 7.86 5.90
C GLU A 380 -7.28 8.24 5.78
N ALA A 381 -7.04 9.18 4.85
CA ALA A 381 -5.72 9.69 4.49
C ALA A 381 -4.92 10.30 5.66
N HIS A 382 -5.53 10.61 6.81
CA HIS A 382 -4.81 10.98 8.02
C HIS A 382 -3.81 9.89 8.48
N ASN A 383 -4.10 8.62 8.17
CA ASN A 383 -3.20 7.52 8.50
C ASN A 383 -1.98 7.46 7.57
N LEU A 384 -2.03 8.11 6.40
CA LEU A 384 -1.02 7.90 5.36
C LEU A 384 0.37 8.42 5.80
N VAL A 385 0.44 9.45 6.64
CA VAL A 385 1.73 9.99 7.13
C VAL A 385 2.50 8.92 7.91
N ASP A 386 1.86 8.33 8.93
CA ASP A 386 2.52 7.31 9.76
C ASP A 386 2.73 6.00 8.99
N ARG A 387 1.79 5.65 8.10
CA ARG A 387 1.95 4.48 7.23
C ARG A 387 3.12 4.64 6.26
N ALA A 388 3.30 5.82 5.66
CA ALA A 388 4.41 6.09 4.76
C ALA A 388 5.75 6.13 5.52
N ARG A 389 5.81 6.75 6.71
CA ARG A 389 7.00 6.66 7.58
C ARG A 389 7.39 5.22 7.86
N SER A 390 6.41 4.35 8.11
CA SER A 390 6.65 2.92 8.30
C SER A 390 7.12 2.21 7.03
N MET A 391 6.60 2.55 5.84
CA MET A 391 7.05 1.98 4.56
C MET A 391 8.51 2.34 4.24
N TYR A 392 8.96 3.53 4.67
CA TYR A 392 10.30 4.06 4.38
C TYR A 392 11.22 4.08 5.60
N SER A 393 10.92 3.27 6.62
CA SER A 393 11.83 3.02 7.74
C SER A 393 12.23 1.55 7.75
N ALA A 394 13.45 1.27 8.18
CA ALA A 394 13.93 -0.09 8.41
C ALA A 394 14.61 -0.18 9.76
N SER A 395 14.46 -1.33 10.42
CA SER A 395 15.04 -1.59 11.74
C SER A 395 15.72 -2.95 11.73
N LEU A 396 16.84 -3.04 12.42
CA LEU A 396 17.63 -4.25 12.53
C LEU A 396 18.01 -4.50 13.98
N GLU A 397 17.50 -5.59 14.54
CA GLU A 397 17.78 -5.99 15.92
C GLU A 397 19.10 -6.77 16.01
N ALA A 398 19.93 -6.47 17.01
CA ALA A 398 21.15 -7.21 17.28
C ALA A 398 20.91 -8.72 17.52
N ALA A 399 19.73 -9.05 18.07
CA ALA A 399 19.33 -10.41 18.39
C ALA A 399 19.04 -11.26 17.14
N SER A 400 18.61 -10.66 16.02
CA SER A 400 18.34 -11.40 14.78
C SER A 400 19.63 -11.99 14.20
N LEU A 401 20.72 -11.21 14.18
CA LEU A 401 22.04 -11.69 13.78
C LEU A 401 22.53 -12.84 14.68
N LYS A 402 22.21 -12.80 15.98
CA LYS A 402 22.57 -13.90 16.89
C LYS A 402 21.83 -15.18 16.51
N ARG A 403 20.51 -15.14 16.33
CA ARG A 403 19.68 -16.30 15.93
C ARG A 403 20.21 -16.95 14.66
N VAL A 404 20.42 -16.15 13.61
CA VAL A 404 20.91 -16.65 12.32
C VAL A 404 22.32 -17.25 12.43
N ARG A 405 23.20 -16.70 13.28
CA ARG A 405 24.53 -17.27 13.50
C ARG A 405 24.51 -18.63 14.18
N ASP A 406 23.54 -18.85 15.07
CA ASP A 406 23.43 -20.10 15.83
C ASP A 406 22.96 -21.26 14.93
N THR A 407 22.16 -20.97 13.89
CA THR A 407 21.71 -21.94 12.88
C THR A 407 22.49 -21.89 11.55
N ALA A 408 23.46 -20.97 11.44
CA ALA A 408 24.17 -20.70 10.18
C ALA A 408 24.92 -21.93 9.62
N PRO A 409 24.68 -22.27 8.34
CA PRO A 409 25.49 -23.20 7.56
C PRO A 409 26.98 -22.84 7.58
N PRO A 410 27.90 -23.82 7.43
CA PRO A 410 29.34 -23.58 7.47
C PRO A 410 29.82 -22.46 6.53
N ALA A 411 29.23 -22.38 5.32
CA ALA A 411 29.55 -21.35 4.32
C ALA A 411 29.27 -19.92 4.80
N LEU A 412 28.27 -19.72 5.67
CA LEU A 412 27.84 -18.40 6.14
C LEU A 412 28.54 -17.95 7.42
N ARG A 413 29.28 -18.84 8.10
CA ARG A 413 29.90 -18.53 9.40
C ARG A 413 30.87 -17.35 9.34
N LEU A 414 31.77 -17.32 8.36
CA LEU A 414 32.79 -16.26 8.27
C LEU A 414 32.17 -14.89 7.90
N PRO A 415 31.31 -14.75 6.87
CA PRO A 415 30.59 -13.51 6.59
C PRO A 415 29.81 -12.97 7.80
N LEU A 416 29.05 -13.84 8.49
CA LEU A 416 28.26 -13.45 9.66
C LEU A 416 29.13 -13.08 10.87
N GLN A 417 30.30 -13.70 11.04
CA GLN A 417 31.29 -13.29 12.06
C GLN A 417 31.87 -11.90 11.78
N ARG A 418 32.18 -11.58 10.51
CA ARG A 418 32.64 -10.23 10.12
C ARG A 418 31.57 -9.19 10.40
N LEU A 419 30.32 -9.49 10.02
CA LEU A 419 29.18 -8.65 10.32
C LEU A 419 29.01 -8.43 11.83
N GLN A 420 29.11 -9.48 12.63
CA GLN A 420 29.05 -9.37 14.09
C GLN A 420 30.17 -8.49 14.66
N LYS A 421 31.39 -8.56 14.12
CA LYS A 421 32.50 -7.69 14.55
C LYS A 421 32.18 -6.22 14.30
N ARG A 422 31.61 -5.89 13.13
CA ARG A 422 31.17 -4.52 12.80
C ARG A 422 30.02 -4.06 13.68
N TRP A 423 29.06 -4.95 13.94
CA TRP A 423 27.98 -4.68 14.89
C TRP A 423 28.50 -4.35 16.28
N LYS A 424 29.39 -5.18 16.84
CA LYS A 424 30.00 -4.94 18.17
C LYS A 424 30.78 -3.63 18.23
N ALA A 425 31.53 -3.29 17.17
CA ALA A 425 32.25 -2.03 17.09
C ALA A 425 31.29 -0.83 17.13
N LEU A 426 30.20 -0.88 16.37
CA LEU A 426 29.15 0.14 16.39
C LEU A 426 28.54 0.27 17.80
N LEU A 427 28.14 -0.85 18.40
CA LEU A 427 27.54 -0.83 19.74
C LEU A 427 28.50 -0.35 20.84
N GLY A 428 29.81 -0.59 20.68
CA GLY A 428 30.83 -0.13 21.63
C GLY A 428 31.11 1.36 21.52
N ALA A 429 31.00 1.93 20.32
CA ALA A 429 31.12 3.37 20.09
C ALA A 429 29.89 4.15 20.61
N HIS A 430 28.75 3.49 20.74
CA HIS A 430 27.46 4.09 21.07
C HIS A 430 26.82 3.45 22.32
N PRO A 431 27.36 3.68 23.53
CA PRO A 431 26.97 2.96 24.75
C PRO A 431 25.64 3.42 25.37
N GLU A 432 25.13 4.59 24.98
CA GLU A 432 23.91 5.18 25.55
C GLU A 432 22.64 4.36 25.21
N ASP A 433 21.59 4.54 26.02
CA ASP A 433 20.30 3.84 25.83
C ASP A 433 19.60 4.25 24.53
N HIS A 434 19.74 5.51 24.13
CA HIS A 434 19.28 6.00 22.84
C HIS A 434 20.29 6.99 22.30
N GLN A 435 20.80 6.76 21.08
CA GLN A 435 21.77 7.66 20.47
C GLN A 435 21.52 7.83 18.97
N LEU A 436 21.61 9.08 18.50
CA LEU A 436 21.64 9.37 17.07
C LEU A 436 23.04 9.09 16.51
N LEU A 437 23.09 8.58 15.29
CA LEU A 437 24.31 8.51 14.51
C LEU A 437 24.36 9.75 13.62
N ALA A 438 25.50 10.45 13.63
CA ALA A 438 25.69 11.63 12.80
C ALA A 438 25.69 11.29 11.30
N GLU A 439 26.16 10.09 10.96
CA GLU A 439 26.29 9.58 9.60
C GLU A 439 25.86 8.10 9.56
N ALA A 440 25.57 7.61 8.35
CA ALA A 440 25.25 6.21 8.14
C ALA A 440 26.40 5.30 8.60
N PRO A 441 26.12 4.13 9.20
CA PRO A 441 27.15 3.21 9.66
C PRO A 441 27.76 2.40 8.49
N GLU A 442 28.54 3.07 7.65
CA GLU A 442 29.08 2.53 6.38
C GLU A 442 29.80 1.19 6.54
N ALA A 443 30.64 1.05 7.57
CA ALA A 443 31.37 -0.20 7.82
C ALA A 443 30.44 -1.38 8.14
N LEU A 444 29.26 -1.11 8.71
CA LEU A 444 28.24 -2.12 8.93
C LEU A 444 27.46 -2.42 7.65
N LEU A 445 27.07 -1.39 6.88
CA LEU A 445 26.37 -1.53 5.60
C LEU A 445 27.20 -2.35 4.59
N GLN A 446 28.50 -2.10 4.49
CA GLN A 446 29.42 -2.89 3.66
C GLN A 446 29.50 -4.36 4.12
N ALA A 447 29.52 -4.60 5.43
CA ALA A 447 29.51 -5.97 5.95
C ALA A 447 28.16 -6.68 5.73
N LEU A 448 27.05 -5.93 5.74
CA LEU A 448 25.73 -6.44 5.35
C LEU A 448 25.71 -6.84 3.88
N GLN A 449 26.21 -5.99 2.97
CA GLN A 449 26.31 -6.33 1.55
C GLN A 449 27.15 -7.60 1.32
N GLN A 450 28.28 -7.76 2.02
CA GLN A 450 29.07 -8.99 1.95
C GLN A 450 28.31 -10.22 2.48
N ALA A 451 27.56 -10.07 3.58
CA ALA A 451 26.71 -11.13 4.10
C ALA A 451 25.57 -11.46 3.13
N HIS A 452 24.93 -10.46 2.50
CA HIS A 452 23.91 -10.65 1.47
C HIS A 452 24.45 -11.49 0.33
N SER A 453 25.60 -11.15 -0.24
CA SER A 453 26.22 -11.92 -1.32
C SER A 453 26.44 -13.39 -0.93
N ALA A 454 26.97 -13.65 0.27
CA ALA A 454 27.19 -15.01 0.74
C ALA A 454 25.89 -15.78 1.01
N ILE A 455 24.89 -15.12 1.61
CA ILE A 455 23.56 -15.71 1.86
C ILE A 455 22.88 -16.01 0.52
N HIS A 456 22.95 -15.10 -0.44
CA HIS A 456 22.42 -15.26 -1.79
C HIS A 456 23.06 -16.45 -2.51
N GLU A 457 24.39 -16.58 -2.44
CA GLU A 457 25.12 -17.72 -2.99
C GLU A 457 24.67 -19.03 -2.32
N HIS A 458 24.59 -19.06 -0.99
CA HIS A 458 24.15 -20.24 -0.26
C HIS A 458 22.71 -20.66 -0.58
N LEU A 459 21.77 -19.72 -0.63
CA LEU A 459 20.37 -19.99 -0.98
C LEU A 459 20.22 -20.44 -2.44
N ALA A 460 21.05 -19.94 -3.35
CA ALA A 460 21.11 -20.44 -4.71
C ALA A 460 21.68 -21.87 -4.77
N GLU A 461 22.62 -22.18 -3.87
CA GLU A 461 23.20 -23.51 -3.73
C GLU A 461 22.28 -24.52 -3.02
N HIS A 462 21.36 -24.05 -2.18
CA HIS A 462 20.48 -24.89 -1.34
C HIS A 462 19.02 -24.37 -1.37
N PRO A 463 18.36 -24.33 -2.54
CA PRO A 463 17.07 -23.67 -2.72
C PRO A 463 15.91 -24.27 -1.91
N THR A 464 16.07 -25.49 -1.40
CA THR A 464 15.08 -26.20 -0.58
C THR A 464 15.35 -26.07 0.92
N GLU A 465 16.52 -25.59 1.32
CA GLU A 465 16.92 -25.40 2.73
C GLU A 465 16.64 -23.95 3.15
N VAL A 466 15.36 -23.59 3.21
CA VAL A 466 14.96 -22.23 3.57
C VAL A 466 14.74 -22.14 5.08
N ASP A 467 15.80 -21.77 5.80
CA ASP A 467 15.68 -21.38 7.21
C ASP A 467 14.92 -20.05 7.31
N ALA A 468 13.81 -20.06 8.07
CA ALA A 468 12.90 -18.91 8.16
C ALA A 468 13.56 -17.70 8.86
N ASP A 469 14.44 -17.93 9.84
CA ASP A 469 15.16 -16.86 10.52
C ASP A 469 16.19 -16.21 9.59
N LEU A 470 16.92 -17.01 8.80
CA LEU A 470 17.85 -16.52 7.78
C LEU A 470 17.12 -15.71 6.71
N GLN A 471 15.96 -16.18 6.24
CA GLN A 471 15.16 -15.45 5.25
C GLN A 471 14.61 -14.14 5.82
N GLY A 472 14.06 -14.15 7.05
CA GLY A 472 13.59 -12.95 7.72
C GLY A 472 14.71 -11.92 7.89
N PHE A 473 15.86 -12.36 8.39
CA PHE A 473 17.05 -11.52 8.52
C PHE A 473 17.53 -10.94 7.19
N LEU A 474 17.56 -11.75 6.12
CA LEU A 474 17.91 -11.28 4.79
C LEU A 474 16.95 -10.18 4.30
N LEU A 475 15.64 -10.38 4.47
CA LEU A 475 14.64 -9.38 4.06
C LEU A 475 14.76 -8.07 4.83
N ASP A 476 14.90 -8.13 6.16
CA ASP A 476 15.07 -6.95 7.01
C ASP A 476 16.33 -6.16 6.65
N THR A 477 17.44 -6.88 6.41
CA THR A 477 18.72 -6.27 6.09
C THR A 477 18.77 -5.73 4.65
N LEU A 478 18.09 -6.37 3.68
CA LEU A 478 17.92 -5.85 2.32
C LEU A 478 17.06 -4.59 2.31
N ALA A 479 15.99 -4.55 3.12
CA ALA A 479 15.18 -3.34 3.27
C ALA A 479 16.01 -2.19 3.84
N LEU A 480 16.83 -2.46 4.87
CA LEU A 480 17.72 -1.47 5.45
C LEU A 480 18.77 -0.95 4.45
N THR A 481 19.48 -1.83 3.75
CA THR A 481 20.52 -1.41 2.79
C THR A 481 19.93 -0.65 1.61
N ARG A 482 18.77 -1.08 1.08
CA ARG A 482 18.09 -0.36 0.00
C ARG A 482 17.64 1.04 0.43
N LEU A 483 17.08 1.19 1.63
CA LEU A 483 16.69 2.51 2.12
C LEU A 483 17.90 3.40 2.41
N ALA A 484 19.02 2.81 2.84
CA ALA A 484 20.27 3.55 3.06
C ALA A 484 20.84 4.16 1.76
N GLU A 485 20.58 3.58 0.58
CA GLU A 485 20.94 4.18 -0.70
C GLU A 485 20.20 5.50 -0.99
N SER A 486 19.05 5.70 -0.32
CA SER A 486 18.26 6.93 -0.38
C SER A 486 18.38 7.74 0.91
N ASP A 487 19.48 7.60 1.68
CA ASP A 487 19.68 8.37 2.91
C ASP A 487 19.74 9.89 2.63
N GLY A 488 19.33 10.68 3.61
CA GLY A 488 19.27 12.12 3.47
C GLY A 488 18.58 12.82 4.62
N PRO A 489 18.42 14.16 4.53
CA PRO A 489 17.94 14.98 5.64
C PRO A 489 16.53 14.59 6.13
N HIS A 490 15.72 13.96 5.29
CA HIS A 490 14.41 13.42 5.65
C HIS A 490 14.41 12.21 6.63
N SER A 491 15.58 11.64 6.96
CA SER A 491 15.71 10.40 7.74
C SER A 491 16.74 10.53 8.86
N LEU A 492 16.61 9.69 9.89
CA LEU A 492 17.50 9.63 11.05
C LEU A 492 18.07 8.23 11.21
N TRP A 493 19.35 8.13 11.55
CA TRP A 493 19.94 6.90 12.07
C TRP A 493 19.93 6.96 13.60
N ASP A 494 19.31 5.97 14.24
CA ASP A 494 19.26 5.86 15.70
C ASP A 494 19.57 4.43 16.19
N LEU A 495 20.24 4.35 17.34
CA LEU A 495 20.39 3.14 18.12
C LEU A 495 19.52 3.26 19.37
N THR A 496 18.64 2.28 19.59
CA THR A 496 17.79 2.21 20.77
C THR A 496 18.03 0.91 21.53
N ARG A 497 18.22 1.01 22.85
CA ARG A 497 18.36 -0.12 23.79
C ARG A 497 17.11 -0.23 24.64
N SER A 498 16.53 -1.43 24.70
CA SER A 498 15.39 -1.75 25.56
C SER A 498 15.67 -3.04 26.32
N GLY A 499 16.13 -2.91 27.56
CA GLY A 499 16.66 -4.03 28.34
C GLY A 499 17.89 -4.62 27.65
N LEU A 500 17.82 -5.90 27.25
CA LEU A 500 18.91 -6.59 26.54
C LEU A 500 18.83 -6.44 25.01
N ALA A 501 17.72 -5.89 24.48
CA ALA A 501 17.53 -5.71 23.05
C ALA A 501 18.20 -4.40 22.59
N VAL A 502 18.89 -4.46 21.45
CA VAL A 502 19.48 -3.28 20.81
C VAL A 502 19.08 -3.26 19.35
N THR A 503 18.55 -2.13 18.88
CA THR A 503 18.01 -1.97 17.54
C THR A 503 18.65 -0.78 16.85
N LEU A 504 19.18 -1.01 15.65
CA LEU A 504 19.56 0.06 14.72
C LEU A 504 18.34 0.39 13.87
N CYS A 505 18.01 1.67 13.75
CA CYS A 505 16.89 2.13 12.94
C CYS A 505 17.38 3.17 11.92
N LEU A 506 17.03 2.97 10.65
CA LEU A 506 16.95 4.04 9.66
C LEU A 506 15.49 4.50 9.64
N ARG A 507 15.22 5.64 10.27
CA ARG A 507 13.88 6.16 10.52
C ARG A 507 13.56 7.28 9.56
N ASN A 508 12.59 7.08 8.68
CA ASN A 508 12.06 8.18 7.90
C ASN A 508 11.21 9.11 8.78
N VAL A 509 11.51 10.40 8.71
CA VAL A 509 10.82 11.46 9.46
C VAL A 509 9.86 12.23 8.55
N VAL A 510 10.28 12.48 7.31
CA VAL A 510 9.49 13.19 6.28
C VAL A 510 9.41 12.31 5.02
N PRO A 511 8.28 11.62 4.76
CA PRO A 511 8.18 10.68 3.63
C PRO A 511 7.93 11.36 2.28
N ALA A 512 7.74 12.68 2.26
CA ALA A 512 7.36 13.48 1.10
C ALA A 512 8.15 13.17 -0.18
N GLY A 513 9.48 13.05 -0.08
CA GLY A 513 10.36 12.77 -1.22
C GLY A 513 10.09 11.42 -1.88
N PHE A 514 9.70 10.41 -1.10
CA PHE A 514 9.37 9.08 -1.64
C PHE A 514 7.97 9.02 -2.25
N LEU A 515 7.04 9.82 -1.73
CA LEU A 515 5.65 9.84 -2.17
C LEU A 515 5.42 10.75 -3.39
N ALA A 516 6.20 11.81 -3.56
CA ALA A 516 6.06 12.74 -4.70
C ALA A 516 6.07 12.03 -6.07
N PRO A 517 7.00 11.09 -6.37
CA PRO A 517 6.95 10.32 -7.62
C PRO A 517 5.68 9.46 -7.76
N ARG A 518 5.13 8.96 -6.64
CA ARG A 518 3.89 8.17 -6.63
C ARG A 518 2.70 9.02 -7.04
N TRP A 519 2.60 10.24 -6.52
CA TRP A 519 1.55 11.19 -6.92
C TRP A 519 1.67 11.59 -8.38
N ALA A 520 2.89 11.84 -8.86
CA ALA A 520 3.15 12.21 -10.25
C ALA A 520 2.81 11.09 -11.25
N ALA A 521 2.91 9.81 -10.84
CA ALA A 521 2.53 8.67 -11.66
C ALA A 521 1.00 8.51 -11.81
N ALA A 522 0.20 9.17 -10.98
CA ALA A 522 -1.25 9.14 -11.06
C ALA A 522 -1.79 10.35 -11.83
N HIS A 523 -2.80 10.14 -12.68
CA HIS A 523 -3.49 11.22 -13.37
C HIS A 523 -4.23 12.14 -12.39
N SER A 524 -4.87 11.56 -11.38
CA SER A 524 -5.52 12.33 -10.32
C SER A 524 -5.53 11.55 -9.01
N SER A 525 -5.53 12.27 -7.89
CA SER A 525 -5.55 11.66 -6.56
C SER A 525 -6.50 12.42 -5.65
N THR A 526 -7.47 11.73 -5.05
CA THR A 526 -8.33 12.32 -4.02
C THR A 526 -8.01 11.67 -2.68
N LEU A 527 -7.50 12.47 -1.75
CA LEU A 527 -7.30 12.11 -0.36
C LEU A 527 -8.47 12.63 0.44
N PHE A 528 -9.15 11.76 1.19
CA PHE A 528 -10.33 12.17 1.96
C PHE A 528 -10.36 11.55 3.35
N SER A 529 -10.73 12.37 4.34
CA SER A 529 -10.91 11.94 5.73
C SER A 529 -11.66 12.99 6.55
N ALA A 530 -12.12 12.63 7.74
CA ALA A 530 -12.74 13.56 8.68
C ALA A 530 -11.75 14.52 9.36
N THR A 531 -10.44 14.24 9.31
CA THR A 531 -9.43 14.98 10.10
C THR A 531 -8.18 15.32 9.28
N LEU A 532 -8.35 16.02 8.15
CA LEU A 532 -7.24 16.48 7.29
C LEU A 532 -6.77 17.89 7.61
N GLN A 533 -7.47 18.62 8.49
CA GLN A 533 -7.01 19.91 8.97
C GLN A 533 -5.90 19.77 10.03
N PRO A 534 -4.87 20.63 9.97
CA PRO A 534 -4.68 21.69 8.99
C PRO A 534 -4.03 21.16 7.69
N GLY A 535 -4.48 21.64 6.53
CA GLY A 535 -4.12 21.04 5.24
C GLY A 535 -2.62 21.09 4.88
N HIS A 536 -1.87 22.08 5.40
CA HIS A 536 -0.42 22.19 5.15
C HIS A 536 0.37 21.02 5.75
N TYR A 537 -0.04 20.52 6.93
CA TYR A 537 0.57 19.36 7.59
C TYR A 537 0.64 18.13 6.69
N HIS A 538 -0.49 17.77 6.07
CA HIS A 538 -0.53 16.63 5.16
C HIS A 538 0.12 16.93 3.82
N ARG A 539 -0.11 18.12 3.25
CA ARG A 539 0.47 18.49 1.95
C ARG A 539 2.00 18.38 1.98
N GLU A 540 2.62 18.89 3.03
CA GLU A 540 4.08 18.88 3.17
C GLU A 540 4.63 17.51 3.50
N LEU A 541 4.09 16.81 4.52
CA LEU A 541 4.61 15.49 4.89
C LEU A 541 4.34 14.41 3.84
N LEU A 542 3.26 14.52 3.08
CA LEU A 542 2.94 13.58 2.01
C LEU A 542 3.54 13.97 0.66
N GLY A 543 4.19 15.13 0.54
CA GLY A 543 4.80 15.59 -0.72
C GLY A 543 3.78 15.82 -1.83
N LEU A 544 2.58 16.32 -1.49
CA LEU A 544 1.54 16.61 -2.46
C LEU A 544 1.91 17.84 -3.31
N PRO A 545 1.49 17.88 -4.60
CA PRO A 545 1.74 19.02 -5.48
C PRO A 545 1.27 20.36 -4.90
N GLN A 546 1.94 21.47 -5.24
CA GLN A 546 1.58 22.80 -4.73
C GLN A 546 0.18 23.24 -5.17
N ASP A 547 -0.28 22.81 -6.35
CA ASP A 547 -1.61 23.09 -6.89
C ASP A 547 -2.71 22.15 -6.38
N THR A 548 -2.42 21.36 -5.33
CA THR A 548 -3.40 20.50 -4.66
C THR A 548 -4.58 21.32 -4.17
N ALA A 549 -5.77 21.00 -4.69
CA ALA A 549 -7.01 21.62 -4.25
C ALA A 549 -7.40 21.13 -2.85
N GLN A 550 -8.03 21.99 -2.06
CA GLN A 550 -8.53 21.65 -0.73
C GLN A 550 -10.00 22.04 -0.60
N ILE A 551 -10.79 21.16 0.00
CA ILE A 551 -12.17 21.45 0.39
C ILE A 551 -12.42 21.00 1.82
N ASP A 552 -13.26 21.76 2.51
CA ASP A 552 -13.87 21.35 3.78
C ASP A 552 -15.37 21.17 3.53
N VAL A 553 -15.83 19.93 3.61
CA VAL A 553 -17.21 19.57 3.31
C VAL A 553 -18.04 19.82 4.56
N GLU A 554 -19.14 20.56 4.38
CA GLU A 554 -20.07 20.88 5.46
C GLU A 554 -20.54 19.64 6.21
N SER A 555 -20.60 19.76 7.55
CA SER A 555 -21.09 18.71 8.42
C SER A 555 -22.58 18.51 8.25
N PRO A 556 -23.08 17.26 8.14
CA PRO A 556 -24.51 16.99 8.19
C PRO A 556 -25.06 17.11 9.61
N PHE A 557 -24.19 17.33 10.61
CA PHE A 557 -24.53 17.40 12.02
C PHE A 557 -24.68 18.83 12.50
N ASP A 558 -25.67 19.05 13.35
CA ASP A 558 -25.93 20.30 14.03
C ASP A 558 -25.25 20.35 15.40
N SER A 559 -24.82 21.54 15.80
CA SER A 559 -24.16 21.79 17.08
C SER A 559 -25.03 21.42 18.29
N GLY A 560 -26.37 21.45 18.17
CA GLY A 560 -27.30 21.06 19.22
C GLY A 560 -27.38 19.55 19.47
N GLN A 561 -26.79 18.72 18.62
CA GLN A 561 -26.74 17.27 18.81
C GLN A 561 -25.64 16.83 19.78
N LEU A 562 -24.57 17.62 19.90
CA LEU A 562 -23.37 17.27 20.66
C LEU A 562 -23.03 18.37 21.65
N ALA A 563 -23.29 18.11 22.93
CA ALA A 563 -22.80 18.98 23.98
C ALA A 563 -21.29 18.73 24.19
N VAL A 564 -20.46 19.76 23.98
CA VAL A 564 -19.01 19.66 24.20
C VAL A 564 -18.62 20.48 25.41
N HIS A 565 -18.07 19.82 26.43
CA HIS A 565 -17.65 20.46 27.68
C HIS A 565 -16.12 20.43 27.79
N ILE A 566 -15.52 21.58 28.09
CA ILE A 566 -14.08 21.70 28.33
C ILE A 566 -13.83 21.89 29.83
N ALA A 567 -13.03 21.01 30.42
CA ALA A 567 -12.61 21.11 31.82
C ALA A 567 -11.48 22.15 31.99
N ARG A 568 -11.85 23.45 32.07
CA ARG A 568 -10.92 24.59 32.10
C ARG A 568 -9.97 24.68 33.31
N ARG A 569 -10.19 23.87 34.35
CA ARG A 569 -9.38 23.86 35.59
C ARG A 569 -8.87 22.45 35.92
N LEU A 570 -8.54 21.68 34.89
CA LEU A 570 -8.08 20.30 35.01
C LEU A 570 -6.87 20.11 34.10
N SER A 571 -5.74 19.63 34.64
CA SER A 571 -4.54 19.33 33.84
C SER A 571 -4.29 17.83 33.85
N THR A 572 -4.06 17.25 32.67
CA THR A 572 -3.69 15.82 32.50
C THR A 572 -2.21 15.64 32.15
N ARG A 573 -1.42 16.72 32.27
CA ARG A 573 0.04 16.67 32.12
C ARG A 573 0.62 15.70 33.14
N TYR A 574 1.71 15.02 32.77
CA TYR A 574 2.33 13.98 33.59
C TYR A 574 2.49 14.37 35.07
N LYS A 575 3.02 15.57 35.34
CA LYS A 575 3.24 16.11 36.69
C LYS A 575 1.96 16.38 37.50
N ASP A 576 0.83 16.60 36.84
CA ASP A 576 -0.44 16.99 37.47
C ASP A 576 -1.42 15.80 37.57
N ARG A 577 -1.08 14.63 36.99
CA ARG A 577 -1.99 13.48 36.88
C ARG A 577 -2.53 13.01 38.21
N ALA A 578 -1.70 12.91 39.25
CA ALA A 578 -2.14 12.47 40.57
C ALA A 578 -3.24 13.39 41.14
N ALA A 579 -3.07 14.71 41.01
CA ALA A 579 -4.04 15.70 41.46
C ALA A 579 -5.33 15.74 40.60
N SER A 580 -5.28 15.20 39.37
CA SER A 580 -6.42 15.18 38.45
C SER A 580 -7.39 14.02 38.68
N LEU A 581 -6.96 12.94 39.36
CA LEU A 581 -7.69 11.67 39.44
C LEU A 581 -9.10 11.84 40.02
N GLU A 582 -9.20 12.43 41.21
CA GLU A 582 -10.49 12.59 41.90
C GLU A 582 -11.47 13.42 41.08
N ARG A 583 -10.99 14.52 40.48
CA ARG A 583 -11.82 15.41 39.68
C ARG A 583 -12.31 14.73 38.41
N ILE A 584 -11.49 13.91 37.75
CA ILE A 584 -11.92 13.12 36.59
C ILE A 584 -12.97 12.08 37.01
N ALA A 585 -12.73 11.39 38.12
CA ALA A 585 -13.65 10.37 38.63
C ALA A 585 -15.03 10.97 38.93
N ASP A 586 -15.06 12.12 39.60
CA ASP A 586 -16.29 12.83 39.95
C ASP A 586 -17.02 13.36 38.70
N LEU A 587 -16.30 13.87 37.69
CA LEU A 587 -16.89 14.31 36.42
C LEU A 587 -17.53 13.16 35.64
N ILE A 588 -16.88 11.99 35.59
CA ILE A 588 -17.42 10.79 34.95
C ILE A 588 -18.70 10.35 35.68
N ALA A 589 -18.66 10.28 37.01
CA ALA A 589 -19.79 9.87 37.83
C ALA A 589 -20.98 10.85 37.71
N GLN A 590 -20.70 12.15 37.76
CA GLN A 590 -21.71 13.20 37.62
C GLN A 590 -22.42 13.09 36.26
N GLN A 591 -21.67 13.06 35.16
CA GLN A 591 -22.26 12.98 33.82
C GLN A 591 -23.05 11.68 33.63
N TYR A 592 -22.54 10.56 34.14
CA TYR A 592 -23.25 9.28 34.08
C TYR A 592 -24.55 9.32 34.90
N GLY A 593 -24.54 9.98 36.07
CA GLY A 593 -25.72 10.16 36.92
C GLY A 593 -26.80 11.05 36.26
N GLU A 594 -26.38 12.11 35.57
CA GLU A 594 -27.28 13.01 34.82
C GLU A 594 -27.93 12.31 33.63
N ARG A 595 -27.17 11.47 32.90
CA ARG A 595 -27.67 10.72 31.74
C ARG A 595 -27.05 9.32 31.69
N PRO A 596 -27.68 8.31 32.32
CA PRO A 596 -27.19 6.94 32.26
C PRO A 596 -27.23 6.38 30.83
N GLY A 597 -26.17 5.67 30.44
CA GLY A 597 -26.04 5.05 29.13
C GLY A 597 -24.62 4.56 28.89
N HIS A 598 -24.26 4.37 27.63
CA HIS A 598 -22.91 3.96 27.26
C HIS A 598 -21.97 5.14 27.04
N TYR A 599 -20.81 5.09 27.70
CA TYR A 599 -19.74 6.06 27.57
C TYR A 599 -18.41 5.38 27.26
N LEU A 600 -17.53 6.09 26.57
CA LEU A 600 -16.12 5.73 26.43
C LEU A 600 -15.21 6.80 27.05
N ALA A 601 -14.37 6.41 27.98
CA ALA A 601 -13.35 7.25 28.61
C ALA A 601 -11.98 6.91 28.05
N PHE A 602 -11.34 7.89 27.41
CA PHE A 602 -10.06 7.76 26.72
C PHE A 602 -8.92 8.43 27.50
N PHE A 603 -7.84 7.68 27.69
CA PHE A 603 -6.66 8.11 28.46
C PHE A 603 -5.37 8.00 27.63
N SER A 604 -4.32 8.72 28.04
CA SER A 604 -3.02 8.74 27.34
C SER A 604 -2.17 7.48 27.49
N SER A 605 -2.43 6.66 28.52
CA SER A 605 -1.68 5.43 28.79
C SER A 605 -2.50 4.49 29.66
N TYR A 606 -2.14 3.20 29.62
CA TYR A 606 -2.73 2.19 30.51
C TYR A 606 -2.55 2.55 31.99
N ASP A 607 -1.38 3.06 32.39
CA ASP A 607 -1.16 3.40 33.80
C ASP A 607 -2.09 4.50 34.30
N TYR A 608 -2.34 5.52 33.47
CA TYR A 608 -3.25 6.59 33.84
C TYR A 608 -4.71 6.13 33.83
N LEU A 609 -5.07 5.26 32.87
CA LEU A 609 -6.37 4.60 32.82
C LEU A 609 -6.64 3.82 34.12
N GLU A 610 -5.72 2.96 34.55
CA GLU A 610 -5.88 2.14 35.76
C GLU A 610 -5.97 3.00 37.03
N GLN A 611 -5.18 4.08 37.12
CA GLN A 611 -5.25 5.01 38.26
C GLN A 611 -6.62 5.70 38.36
N VAL A 612 -7.17 6.18 37.24
CA VAL A 612 -8.49 6.81 37.23
C VAL A 612 -9.58 5.78 37.49
N LEU A 613 -9.49 4.58 36.90
CA LEU A 613 -10.45 3.51 37.12
C LEU A 613 -10.53 3.12 38.60
N ALA A 614 -9.39 2.88 39.25
CA ALA A 614 -9.34 2.57 40.68
C ALA A 614 -9.93 3.70 41.54
N CYS A 615 -9.71 4.95 41.15
CA CYS A 615 -10.30 6.10 41.83
C CYS A 615 -11.83 6.14 41.67
N VAL A 616 -12.36 5.82 40.49
CA VAL A 616 -13.81 5.72 40.24
C VAL A 616 -14.41 4.57 41.03
N GLU A 617 -13.79 3.38 41.03
CA GLU A 617 -14.26 2.21 41.79
C GLU A 617 -14.32 2.49 43.29
N ALA A 618 -13.32 3.19 43.84
CA ALA A 618 -13.25 3.53 45.26
C ALA A 618 -14.28 4.59 45.68
N ARG A 619 -14.49 5.62 44.85
CA ARG A 619 -15.37 6.77 45.18
C ARG A 619 -16.83 6.52 44.79
N HIS A 620 -17.06 5.75 43.73
CA HIS A 620 -18.35 5.58 43.07
C HIS A 620 -18.61 4.09 42.70
N PRO A 621 -18.70 3.18 43.70
CA PRO A 621 -18.73 1.73 43.48
C PRO A 621 -19.97 1.20 42.73
N GLY A 622 -21.01 2.03 42.55
CA GLY A 622 -22.23 1.67 41.82
C GLY A 622 -22.17 1.87 40.30
N LEU A 623 -21.06 2.42 39.77
CA LEU A 623 -20.91 2.63 38.33
C LEU A 623 -20.61 1.30 37.62
N PRO A 624 -21.29 0.98 36.51
CA PRO A 624 -20.91 -0.14 35.66
C PRO A 624 -19.67 0.23 34.83
N LEU A 625 -18.55 -0.42 35.13
CA LEU A 625 -17.25 -0.11 34.54
C LEU A 625 -16.67 -1.33 33.80
N TRP A 626 -15.96 -1.07 32.71
CA TRP A 626 -15.12 -2.07 32.04
C TRP A 626 -13.87 -1.42 31.46
N ARG A 627 -12.82 -2.21 31.22
CA ARG A 627 -11.52 -1.71 30.78
C ARG A 627 -10.92 -2.49 29.62
N GLN A 628 -10.17 -1.77 28.80
CA GLN A 628 -9.23 -2.33 27.85
C GLN A 628 -8.01 -2.90 28.59
N SER A 629 -7.64 -4.15 28.31
CA SER A 629 -6.40 -4.74 28.80
C SER A 629 -5.22 -4.43 27.86
N ARG A 630 -3.99 -4.48 28.38
CA ARG A 630 -2.76 -4.12 27.62
C ARG A 630 -2.54 -4.94 26.35
N ARG A 631 -3.04 -6.17 26.29
CA ARG A 631 -2.87 -7.11 25.18
C ARG A 631 -4.19 -7.82 24.90
N MET A 632 -5.15 -7.10 24.32
CA MET A 632 -6.39 -7.71 23.85
C MET A 632 -6.18 -8.37 22.49
N SER A 633 -6.47 -9.66 22.41
CA SER A 633 -6.71 -10.39 21.16
C SER A 633 -7.88 -9.78 20.38
N GLU A 634 -7.97 -10.06 19.08
CA GLU A 634 -9.11 -9.60 18.25
C GLU A 634 -10.45 -10.07 18.83
N ALA A 635 -10.51 -11.28 19.39
CA ALA A 635 -11.70 -11.81 20.05
C ALA A 635 -12.09 -11.02 21.31
N GLU A 636 -11.11 -10.63 22.14
CA GLU A 636 -11.36 -9.80 23.33
C GLU A 636 -11.78 -8.37 22.94
N GLN A 637 -11.22 -7.80 21.88
CA GLN A 637 -11.63 -6.50 21.36
C GLN A 637 -13.08 -6.56 20.85
N ALA A 638 -13.43 -7.60 20.10
CA ALA A 638 -14.81 -7.83 19.66
C ALA A 638 -15.77 -8.00 20.84
N ALA A 639 -15.38 -8.77 21.88
CA ALA A 639 -16.17 -8.94 23.08
C ALA A 639 -16.34 -7.63 23.89
N PHE A 640 -15.31 -6.77 23.93
CA PHE A 640 -15.41 -5.43 24.51
C PHE A 640 -16.47 -4.59 23.79
N LEU A 641 -16.43 -4.56 22.45
CA LEU A 641 -17.37 -3.81 21.63
C LEU A 641 -18.79 -4.38 21.65
N ALA A 642 -18.94 -5.70 21.76
CA ALA A 642 -20.24 -6.36 21.83
C ALA A 642 -21.09 -5.93 23.05
N ARG A 643 -20.48 -5.30 24.07
CA ARG A 643 -21.18 -4.75 25.24
C ARG A 643 -21.99 -3.49 24.93
N PHE A 644 -21.65 -2.77 23.87
CA PHE A 644 -22.32 -1.53 23.46
C PHE A 644 -23.61 -1.85 22.68
N VAL A 645 -24.59 -2.39 23.40
CA VAL A 645 -25.91 -2.74 22.87
C VAL A 645 -26.88 -1.57 22.99
N PRO A 646 -27.89 -1.44 22.12
CA PRO A 646 -28.95 -0.44 22.28
C PRO A 646 -29.61 -0.53 23.66
N GLY A 647 -29.88 0.61 24.28
CA GLY A 647 -30.43 0.71 25.64
C GLY A 647 -29.51 0.27 26.79
N GLY A 648 -28.29 -0.18 26.49
CA GLY A 648 -27.34 -0.63 27.52
C GLY A 648 -26.71 0.53 28.30
N ARG A 649 -26.00 0.18 29.38
CA ARG A 649 -25.39 1.14 30.30
C ARG A 649 -23.99 0.67 30.72
N GLY A 650 -23.03 1.59 30.78
CA GLY A 650 -21.65 1.26 31.13
C GLY A 650 -20.65 2.32 30.70
N VAL A 651 -19.57 2.48 31.45
CA VAL A 651 -18.43 3.34 31.09
C VAL A 651 -17.24 2.46 30.74
N GLY A 652 -16.79 2.56 29.49
CA GLY A 652 -15.62 1.84 29.01
C GLY A 652 -14.34 2.65 29.03
N PHE A 653 -13.33 2.11 29.69
CA PHE A 653 -12.02 2.73 29.81
C PHE A 653 -11.10 2.19 28.72
N ALA A 654 -10.56 3.08 27.90
CA ALA A 654 -9.69 2.74 26.77
C ALA A 654 -8.52 3.73 26.62
N VAL A 655 -7.46 3.31 25.93
CA VAL A 655 -6.34 4.18 25.57
C VAL A 655 -6.63 4.88 24.25
N LEU A 656 -6.40 6.20 24.20
CA LEU A 656 -6.59 7.00 22.99
C LEU A 656 -5.59 6.61 21.90
N GLY A 657 -6.04 6.48 20.66
CA GLY A 657 -5.22 6.01 19.53
C GLY A 657 -5.00 4.49 19.50
N GLY A 658 -5.70 3.73 20.34
CA GLY A 658 -5.79 2.27 20.25
C GLY A 658 -7.00 1.79 19.42
N ALA A 659 -7.22 0.48 19.40
CA ALA A 659 -8.27 -0.18 18.61
C ALA A 659 -9.71 0.33 18.85
N PHE A 660 -9.99 0.98 19.99
CA PHE A 660 -11.31 1.50 20.32
C PHE A 660 -11.52 2.98 20.00
N ALA A 661 -10.43 3.73 19.75
CA ALA A 661 -10.55 5.11 19.25
C ALA A 661 -10.84 5.12 17.73
N GLU A 662 -10.50 4.03 17.05
CA GLU A 662 -10.37 3.96 15.61
C GLU A 662 -11.09 2.77 14.99
N GLY A 663 -11.95 3.01 13.99
CA GLY A 663 -12.52 1.92 13.16
C GLY A 663 -13.73 1.17 13.75
N ILE A 664 -14.27 1.62 14.89
CA ILE A 664 -15.49 1.06 15.50
C ILE A 664 -16.74 1.84 15.10
N ASP A 665 -17.87 1.17 14.90
CA ASP A 665 -19.14 1.80 14.55
C ASP A 665 -20.21 1.52 15.62
N LEU A 666 -20.55 2.56 16.39
CA LEU A 666 -21.48 2.50 17.52
C LEU A 666 -22.59 3.56 17.34
N PRO A 667 -23.50 3.41 16.35
CA PRO A 667 -24.53 4.41 16.06
C PRO A 667 -25.65 4.43 17.11
N GLY A 668 -26.38 5.54 17.17
CA GLY A 668 -27.57 5.69 18.01
C GLY A 668 -27.23 5.78 19.50
N ASP A 669 -28.02 5.10 20.32
CA ASP A 669 -27.87 5.07 21.77
C ASP A 669 -26.82 4.06 22.26
N ARG A 670 -26.14 3.36 21.33
CA ARG A 670 -25.04 2.46 21.66
C ARG A 670 -23.83 3.18 22.26
N LEU A 671 -23.64 4.47 21.96
CA LEU A 671 -22.62 5.32 22.58
C LEU A 671 -23.14 6.75 22.69
N ILE A 672 -23.54 7.16 23.89
CA ILE A 672 -24.15 8.48 24.12
C ILE A 672 -23.16 9.53 24.61
N GLY A 673 -21.93 9.15 24.92
CA GLY A 673 -20.91 10.13 25.26
C GLY A 673 -19.49 9.61 25.33
N ALA A 674 -18.55 10.55 25.37
CA ALA A 674 -17.14 10.25 25.51
C ALA A 674 -16.45 11.22 26.48
N PHE A 675 -15.50 10.71 27.24
CA PHE A 675 -14.58 11.48 28.06
C PHE A 675 -13.19 11.37 27.44
N VAL A 676 -12.50 12.49 27.23
CA VAL A 676 -11.17 12.51 26.64
C VAL A 676 -10.22 13.24 27.58
N ALA A 677 -9.46 12.48 28.37
CA ALA A 677 -8.54 12.97 29.40
C ALA A 677 -7.09 13.08 28.90
N THR A 678 -6.92 13.57 27.67
CA THR A 678 -5.61 13.84 27.06
C THR A 678 -5.78 14.59 25.74
N LEU A 679 -4.74 15.30 25.30
CA LEU A 679 -4.65 15.83 23.93
C LEU A 679 -4.16 14.78 22.91
N GLY A 680 -3.97 13.53 23.32
CA GLY A 680 -3.54 12.43 22.44
C GLY A 680 -2.12 12.53 21.89
N MET A 681 -1.34 13.50 22.37
CA MET A 681 0.03 13.71 21.93
C MET A 681 0.86 12.43 22.15
N PRO A 682 1.74 12.08 21.18
CA PRO A 682 2.76 11.06 21.38
C PRO A 682 3.57 11.30 22.66
N GLN A 683 4.12 10.22 23.21
CA GLN A 683 4.96 10.31 24.41
C GLN A 683 6.19 11.16 24.13
N VAL A 684 6.56 12.03 25.07
CA VAL A 684 7.83 12.73 25.02
C VAL A 684 8.93 11.71 25.36
N ASN A 685 9.74 11.37 24.37
CA ASN A 685 10.86 10.46 24.49
C ASN A 685 12.00 10.91 23.54
N PRO A 686 13.22 10.36 23.69
CA PRO A 686 14.34 10.77 22.86
C PRO A 686 14.06 10.67 21.36
N VAL A 687 13.41 9.59 20.90
CA VAL A 687 13.07 9.39 19.47
C VAL A 687 12.17 10.50 18.94
N ASN A 688 11.05 10.77 19.61
CA ASN A 688 10.08 11.79 19.19
C ASN A 688 10.67 13.20 19.29
N GLU A 689 11.54 13.45 20.27
CA GLU A 689 12.23 14.74 20.37
C GLU A 689 13.21 14.96 19.20
N GLN A 690 13.89 13.91 18.74
CA GLN A 690 14.72 13.98 17.54
C GLN A 690 13.89 14.13 16.26
N MET A 691 12.76 13.44 16.15
CA MET A 691 11.81 13.68 15.05
C MET A 691 11.31 15.12 15.05
N ARG A 692 10.96 15.68 16.22
CA ARG A 692 10.56 17.08 16.39
C ARG A 692 11.65 18.01 15.89
N GLN A 693 12.88 17.84 16.35
CA GLN A 693 14.02 18.68 15.94
C GLN A 693 14.28 18.58 14.44
N ARG A 694 14.23 17.37 13.87
CA ARG A 694 14.45 17.19 12.43
C ARG A 694 13.35 17.81 11.59
N ILE A 695 12.07 17.68 11.99
CA ILE A 695 10.96 18.34 11.29
C ILE A 695 11.07 19.86 11.40
N ASP A 696 11.49 20.37 12.56
CA ASP A 696 11.70 21.80 12.75
C ASP A 696 12.77 22.35 11.80
N GLN A 697 13.88 21.63 11.64
CA GLN A 697 14.96 22.00 10.73
C GLN A 697 14.51 22.01 9.26
N LEU A 698 13.65 21.08 8.85
CA LEU A 698 13.23 20.93 7.46
C LEU A 698 12.03 21.79 7.08
N LEU A 699 11.07 21.93 8.00
CA LEU A 699 9.73 22.47 7.72
C LEU A 699 9.32 23.60 8.69
N GLY A 700 10.08 23.86 9.76
CA GLY A 700 9.79 24.96 10.71
C GLY A 700 8.61 24.72 11.67
N HIS A 701 8.02 23.52 11.66
CA HIS A 701 6.82 23.17 12.43
C HIS A 701 7.03 21.94 13.33
N GLY A 702 8.19 21.84 13.98
CA GLY A 702 8.61 20.63 14.68
C GLY A 702 7.61 20.14 15.75
N PHE A 703 7.18 21.05 16.64
CA PHE A 703 6.24 20.67 17.71
C PHE A 703 4.87 20.28 17.18
N ASP A 704 4.34 21.04 16.23
CA ASP A 704 2.98 20.83 15.73
C ASP A 704 2.84 19.52 14.95
N TYR A 705 3.83 19.23 14.11
CA TYR A 705 3.82 18.06 13.21
C TYR A 705 4.16 16.75 13.94
N THR A 706 4.92 16.83 15.04
CA THR A 706 5.28 15.65 15.84
C THR A 706 4.25 15.39 16.94
N TYR A 707 3.73 16.43 17.60
CA TYR A 707 2.92 16.26 18.81
C TYR A 707 1.48 16.73 18.67
N LEU A 708 1.26 17.99 18.30
CA LEU A 708 -0.06 18.61 18.42
C LEU A 708 -1.07 18.06 17.41
N TYR A 709 -0.76 18.09 16.11
CA TYR A 709 -1.69 17.70 15.06
C TYR A 709 -2.03 16.20 15.09
N PRO A 710 -1.05 15.27 15.21
CA PRO A 710 -1.37 13.84 15.36
C PRO A 710 -2.20 13.57 16.63
N GLY A 711 -1.94 14.30 17.71
CA GLY A 711 -2.68 14.15 18.97
C GLY A 711 -4.14 14.55 18.84
N LEU A 712 -4.40 15.75 18.30
CA LEU A 712 -5.77 16.24 18.14
C LEU A 712 -6.56 15.46 17.10
N GLN A 713 -5.93 14.92 16.06
CA GLN A 713 -6.59 14.00 15.13
C GLN A 713 -7.19 12.80 15.87
N LYS A 714 -6.44 12.18 16.79
CA LYS A 714 -6.94 11.07 17.63
C LYS A 714 -8.11 11.51 18.51
N VAL A 715 -8.04 12.71 19.09
CA VAL A 715 -9.14 13.28 19.91
C VAL A 715 -10.41 13.44 19.08
N VAL A 716 -10.32 14.07 17.90
CA VAL A 716 -11.47 14.31 17.02
C VAL A 716 -12.06 12.98 16.53
N GLN A 717 -11.23 12.01 16.20
CA GLN A 717 -11.68 10.68 15.79
C GLN A 717 -12.40 9.91 16.89
N ALA A 718 -11.91 10.00 18.13
CA ALA A 718 -12.54 9.37 19.29
C ALA A 718 -13.87 10.06 19.65
N ALA A 719 -13.90 11.39 19.66
CA ALA A 719 -15.11 12.17 19.90
C ALA A 719 -16.16 11.98 18.80
N GLY A 720 -15.73 11.89 17.54
CA GLY A 720 -16.59 11.61 16.38
C GLY A 720 -17.20 10.20 16.36
N ARG A 721 -16.95 9.37 17.39
CA ARG A 721 -17.68 8.10 17.59
C ARG A 721 -19.05 8.31 18.22
N VAL A 722 -19.25 9.41 18.94
CA VAL A 722 -20.51 9.71 19.64
C VAL A 722 -21.62 10.10 18.67
N ILE A 723 -21.27 10.71 17.53
CA ILE A 723 -22.24 11.15 16.52
C ILE A 723 -21.89 10.52 15.17
N ARG A 724 -22.77 9.64 14.67
CA ARG A 724 -22.63 8.93 13.40
C ARG A 724 -23.76 9.23 12.42
N THR A 725 -24.96 9.44 12.95
CA THR A 725 -26.17 9.74 12.19
C THR A 725 -26.73 11.13 12.55
N PRO A 726 -27.50 11.78 11.67
CA PRO A 726 -28.16 13.05 11.98
C PRO A 726 -29.20 12.96 13.11
N GLN A 727 -29.51 11.76 13.61
CA GLN A 727 -30.42 11.54 14.73
C GLN A 727 -29.68 11.33 16.05
N ASP A 728 -28.38 11.05 16.01
CA ASP A 728 -27.59 10.79 17.20
C ASP A 728 -27.51 12.05 18.07
N ARG A 729 -27.49 11.85 19.38
CA ARG A 729 -27.33 12.91 20.38
C ARG A 729 -26.44 12.45 21.50
N GLY A 730 -25.43 13.24 21.84
CA GLY A 730 -24.47 12.84 22.85
C GLY A 730 -23.72 13.99 23.50
N VAL A 731 -22.75 13.61 24.33
CA VAL A 731 -21.93 14.53 25.11
C VAL A 731 -20.46 14.15 25.02
N VAL A 732 -19.59 15.14 24.83
CA VAL A 732 -18.14 14.96 24.84
C VAL A 732 -17.53 15.85 25.92
N HIS A 733 -16.81 15.22 26.84
CA HIS A 733 -16.05 15.91 27.87
C HIS A 733 -14.57 15.91 27.49
N LEU A 734 -14.05 17.09 27.16
CA LEU A 734 -12.63 17.36 26.91
C LEU A 734 -11.97 17.71 28.25
N LEU A 735 -11.39 16.70 28.89
CA LEU A 735 -10.93 16.74 30.28
C LEU A 735 -9.48 17.27 30.40
N ASP A 736 -9.17 18.40 29.78
CA ASP A 736 -7.89 19.09 29.95
C ASP A 736 -8.03 20.60 29.62
N GLU A 737 -7.41 21.46 30.43
CA GLU A 737 -7.44 22.92 30.26
C GLU A 737 -6.87 23.38 28.91
N ARG A 738 -5.95 22.61 28.31
CA ARG A 738 -5.32 22.96 27.03
C ARG A 738 -6.31 22.99 25.87
N PHE A 739 -7.45 22.31 25.96
CA PHE A 739 -8.51 22.40 24.97
C PHE A 739 -9.15 23.78 24.87
N ALA A 740 -9.01 24.63 25.91
CA ALA A 740 -9.52 25.99 25.88
C ALA A 740 -8.60 26.96 25.12
N ARG A 741 -7.36 26.56 24.79
CA ARG A 741 -6.39 27.41 24.10
C ARG A 741 -6.82 27.67 22.66
N ARG A 742 -6.56 28.88 22.16
CA ARG A 742 -7.04 29.33 20.83
C ARG A 742 -6.51 28.43 19.71
N GLU A 743 -5.24 28.08 19.77
CA GLU A 743 -4.56 27.23 18.80
C GLU A 743 -5.11 25.80 18.78
N VAL A 744 -5.56 25.27 19.92
CA VAL A 744 -6.19 23.94 20.01
C VAL A 744 -7.64 24.00 19.51
N ARG A 745 -8.40 25.02 19.91
CA ARG A 745 -9.79 25.22 19.47
C ARG A 745 -9.91 25.33 17.95
N ALA A 746 -8.93 25.97 17.30
CA ALA A 746 -8.88 26.12 15.84
C ALA A 746 -8.73 24.80 15.09
N LEU A 747 -8.34 23.72 15.77
CA LEU A 747 -8.12 22.39 15.21
C LEU A 747 -9.26 21.40 15.54
N LEU A 748 -10.23 21.83 16.36
CA LEU A 748 -11.44 21.07 16.64
C LEU A 748 -12.48 21.31 15.53
N PRO A 749 -13.43 20.38 15.30
CA PRO A 749 -14.45 20.55 14.29
C PRO A 749 -15.25 21.85 14.48
N ALA A 750 -15.36 22.64 13.41
CA ALA A 750 -15.98 23.97 13.46
C ALA A 750 -17.46 23.96 13.90
N TRP A 751 -18.17 22.85 13.71
CA TRP A 751 -19.56 22.70 14.12
C TRP A 751 -19.74 22.40 15.62
N TRP A 752 -18.66 22.14 16.37
CA TRP A 752 -18.75 21.94 17.81
C TRP A 752 -18.99 23.27 18.53
N SER A 753 -20.05 23.34 19.33
CA SER A 753 -20.25 24.45 20.26
C SER A 753 -19.42 24.23 21.52
N LEU A 754 -18.28 24.93 21.63
CA LEU A 754 -17.29 24.77 22.71
C LEU A 754 -17.59 25.62 23.96
N ASP A 755 -18.59 26.47 23.88
CA ASP A 755 -19.05 27.37 24.93
C ASP A 755 -20.54 27.08 25.13
N GLY A 756 -20.93 26.47 26.26
CA GLY A 756 -22.32 26.09 26.58
C GLY A 756 -23.30 27.26 26.73
N THR A 757 -23.12 28.37 26.01
CA THR A 757 -24.12 29.40 25.81
C THR A 757 -25.06 28.97 24.68
N GLY A 758 -26.13 28.28 25.05
CA GLY A 758 -27.34 28.29 24.23
C GLY A 758 -27.81 29.73 24.08
N GLY A 759 -27.49 30.35 22.95
CA GLY A 759 -28.05 31.64 22.58
C GLY A 759 -29.52 31.44 22.19
N GLY A 760 -30.42 31.89 23.06
CA GLY A 760 -31.81 32.10 22.70
C GLY A 760 -31.86 33.00 21.48
N SER A 761 -32.49 32.51 20.41
CA SER A 761 -32.91 33.33 19.29
C SER A 761 -33.77 34.48 19.82
N THR A 762 -33.25 35.70 19.77
CA THR A 762 -34.07 36.91 19.91
C THR A 762 -34.97 36.97 18.66
N PRO A 763 -36.31 37.02 18.80
CA PRO A 763 -37.17 37.13 17.63
C PRO A 763 -36.96 38.49 16.96
N PRO A 764 -37.08 38.58 15.62
CA PRO A 764 -36.91 39.84 14.92
C PRO A 764 -38.07 40.78 15.29
N THR A 765 -37.70 41.98 15.74
CA THR A 765 -38.61 43.12 15.90
C THR A 765 -39.23 43.44 14.53
N PRO A 766 -40.57 43.59 14.41
CA PRO A 766 -41.19 43.96 13.15
C PRO A 766 -40.83 45.41 12.78
N PRO A 767 -40.70 45.72 11.48
CA PRO A 767 -40.40 47.08 11.04
C PRO A 767 -41.63 47.99 11.25
N GLY A 768 -41.40 49.12 11.91
CA GLY A 768 -42.23 50.33 11.83
C GLY A 768 -41.62 51.32 10.85
#